data_AF-A0A6S8SZC1-F1
#
_entry.id   AF-A0A6S8SZC1-F1
#
_cell.length_a   1.000
_cell.length_b   1.000
_cell.length_c   1.000
_cell.angle_alpha   90.00
_cell.angle_beta   90.00
_cell.angle_gamma   90.00
#
_symmetry.space_group_name_H-M   'P 1'
#
loop_
_entity.id
_entity.type
_entity.pdbx_description
1 polymer ?
#
loop_
_entity_poly.entity_id
_entity_poly.type
_entity_poly.pdbx_seq_one_letter_code
_entity_poly.pdbx_strand_id
1 'polypeptide(L)'
;MVVYAEKSQSDWNNLAGGKRYSYAERAASIFWLSVNFDDGSCTLKQLAKEIIRATDGACEALKTLITTEEIQHLATRDYFSALILSRAPTGFVRCIETVLTTSLMRAHGSFFKCDNAEAVKSINQFLAFSSFWTNVHFLGWYHFFRETIHKVFYEGIDRCVFDICAERYDTPMLHILERWKKSTVLPWLIAIDRNSLSSKFERHTEAALGRLVDLVVVETYVSARVKQFYDIIAEFPESACAVVELCNALSRTRQHHFLARSLRLTLCRRLLHLGANTSQIIEMYISTIKVLRILDPRRILLDTVTMPVRQYLQHRKDTVRCIVANLTDELSGELYEELHRSKSMVLGSCDSDNENHDSPGEDWVPNPSNCQNAIPKTMRDILSMLISIYGTREIFVDEYRQMLADKVLTKLNMHETTQEVKNLELLKLRFGDALLHHCEIMLRDVEDSTRLNQRAPCDYLRVTVISQVFWPELSNCALTIHRRVNSALESFANMYNTLKTPRKLVWLKETGRAQLELDLDSGDRKVFVVSPIHAILILHFHGYDSRNLHDLASTTSLPIHRVKSTVAFWVNHGVIEERLSGLYSVSSQFQQHSNSDTISEENGSDHTDLANQGAHYDDNKNFFYPFIIGALSNFGKLTLPRLHRLLRNIMHSQNTVYDLSPRELSRILELLCASHKVDYSGGLYGLPLNTPKPDN
;
A
#
# COMPACT_ATOMS: atom_id res chain seq x y z
N MET A 1 -39.95 -31.05 19.90
CA MET A 1 -40.01 -32.48 19.55
C MET A 1 -40.96 -33.26 20.45
N VAL A 2 -40.80 -33.19 21.79
CA VAL A 2 -41.72 -33.82 22.76
C VAL A 2 -43.19 -33.42 22.55
N VAL A 3 -43.47 -32.12 22.44
CA VAL A 3 -44.84 -31.59 22.18
C VAL A 3 -45.44 -32.08 20.85
N TYR A 4 -44.60 -32.30 19.83
CA TYR A 4 -45.05 -32.78 18.52
C TYR A 4 -45.37 -34.29 18.57
N ALA A 5 -44.58 -35.05 19.34
CA ALA A 5 -44.82 -36.46 19.60
C ALA A 5 -46.08 -36.67 20.46
N GLU A 6 -46.32 -35.86 21.50
CA GLU A 6 -47.51 -35.92 22.36
C GLU A 6 -48.81 -35.59 21.60
N LYS A 7 -48.77 -34.59 20.70
CA LYS A 7 -49.93 -34.23 19.87
C LYS A 7 -50.22 -35.28 18.78
N SER A 8 -49.16 -35.82 18.16
CA SER A 8 -49.30 -36.92 17.21
C SER A 8 -49.77 -38.21 17.90
N GLN A 9 -49.40 -38.42 19.17
CA GLN A 9 -49.82 -39.56 19.99
C GLN A 9 -51.32 -39.53 20.32
N SER A 10 -51.89 -38.36 20.64
CA SER A 10 -53.34 -38.23 20.84
C SER A 10 -54.13 -38.51 19.57
N ASP A 11 -53.65 -38.04 18.43
CA ASP A 11 -54.30 -38.24 17.13
C ASP A 11 -54.20 -39.71 16.68
N TRP A 12 -53.08 -40.38 16.94
CA TRP A 12 -52.86 -41.78 16.57
C TRP A 12 -53.61 -42.80 17.45
N ASN A 13 -53.72 -42.52 18.76
CA ASN A 13 -54.52 -43.34 19.69
C ASN A 13 -56.02 -43.34 19.35
N ASN A 14 -56.50 -42.28 18.70
CA ASN A 14 -57.87 -42.19 18.19
C ASN A 14 -58.07 -42.99 16.88
N LEU A 15 -57.00 -43.31 16.13
CA LEU A 15 -57.04 -43.91 14.79
C LEU A 15 -56.63 -45.40 14.75
N ALA A 16 -55.78 -45.88 15.66
CA ALA A 16 -55.23 -47.23 15.62
C ALA A 16 -55.21 -47.92 17.00
N GLY A 17 -55.76 -49.14 17.08
CA GLY A 17 -55.82 -49.91 18.33
C GLY A 17 -54.44 -50.17 18.97
N GLY A 18 -54.39 -50.14 20.32
CA GLY A 18 -53.17 -50.11 21.14
C GLY A 18 -52.10 -51.20 20.92
N LYS A 19 -52.38 -52.26 20.13
CA LYS A 19 -51.35 -53.24 19.71
C LYS A 19 -50.37 -52.66 18.68
N ARG A 20 -50.84 -51.77 17.78
CA ARG A 20 -49.97 -51.10 16.78
C ARG A 20 -49.04 -50.07 17.45
N TYR A 21 -49.50 -49.47 18.55
CA TYR A 21 -48.73 -48.54 19.38
C TYR A 21 -47.50 -49.22 20.02
N SER A 22 -47.72 -50.36 20.68
CA SER A 22 -46.62 -51.12 21.31
C SER A 22 -45.59 -51.61 20.27
N TYR A 23 -46.03 -51.93 19.05
CA TYR A 23 -45.14 -52.35 17.98
C TYR A 23 -44.28 -51.19 17.46
N ALA A 24 -44.86 -49.99 17.25
CA ALA A 24 -44.13 -48.80 16.84
C ALA A 24 -43.07 -48.37 17.88
N GLU A 25 -43.41 -48.41 19.17
CA GLU A 25 -42.44 -48.13 20.25
C GLU A 25 -41.30 -49.14 20.32
N ARG A 26 -41.58 -50.43 20.12
CA ARG A 26 -40.54 -51.47 20.08
C ARG A 26 -39.63 -51.28 18.86
N ALA A 27 -40.21 -51.04 17.68
CA ALA A 27 -39.46 -50.80 16.45
C ALA A 27 -38.54 -49.57 16.56
N ALA A 28 -39.01 -48.47 17.17
CA ALA A 28 -38.20 -47.28 17.40
C ALA A 28 -37.12 -47.46 18.48
N SER A 29 -37.36 -48.29 19.51
CA SER A 29 -36.32 -48.65 20.49
C SER A 29 -35.23 -49.53 19.88
N ILE A 30 -35.61 -50.45 18.98
CA ILE A 30 -34.67 -51.31 18.24
C ILE A 30 -33.77 -50.46 17.31
N PHE A 31 -34.30 -49.37 16.73
CA PHE A 31 -33.52 -48.45 15.91
C PHE A 31 -32.29 -47.91 16.64
N TRP A 32 -32.46 -47.36 17.85
CA TRP A 32 -31.31 -46.80 18.61
C TRP A 32 -30.42 -47.88 19.24
N LEU A 33 -30.94 -49.07 19.54
CA LEU A 33 -30.12 -50.22 19.94
C LEU A 33 -29.20 -50.71 18.82
N SER A 34 -29.58 -50.47 17.56
CA SER A 34 -28.79 -50.85 16.39
C SER A 34 -27.72 -49.82 15.99
N VAL A 35 -27.75 -48.61 16.56
CA VAL A 35 -26.80 -47.53 16.28
C VAL A 35 -26.00 -47.26 17.55
N ASN A 36 -24.80 -47.85 17.66
CA ASN A 36 -24.02 -47.73 18.87
C ASN A 36 -23.19 -46.43 18.86
N PHE A 37 -23.60 -45.44 19.66
CA PHE A 37 -22.96 -44.13 19.76
C PHE A 37 -21.76 -44.08 20.74
N ASP A 38 -21.27 -45.22 21.22
CA ASP A 38 -20.22 -45.29 22.24
C ASP A 38 -18.94 -44.54 21.85
N ASP A 39 -18.51 -43.66 22.77
CA ASP A 39 -17.42 -42.70 22.63
C ASP A 39 -16.07 -43.37 22.31
N GLY A 40 -15.48 -43.00 21.16
CA GLY A 40 -14.03 -42.97 20.97
C GLY A 40 -13.39 -43.93 19.96
N SER A 41 -14.06 -45.01 19.51
CA SER A 41 -13.42 -46.03 18.65
C SER A 41 -14.08 -46.29 17.29
N CYS A 42 -15.31 -45.83 17.07
CA CYS A 42 -16.01 -46.09 15.82
C CYS A 42 -15.68 -45.04 14.76
N THR A 43 -15.10 -45.45 13.62
CA THR A 43 -14.84 -44.51 12.52
C THR A 43 -16.18 -43.98 11.99
N LEU A 44 -16.27 -42.69 11.65
CA LEU A 44 -17.49 -42.06 11.07
C LEU A 44 -18.09 -42.86 9.89
N LYS A 45 -17.28 -43.65 9.18
CA LYS A 45 -17.70 -44.57 8.12
C LYS A 45 -18.46 -45.81 8.60
N GLN A 46 -18.13 -46.33 9.79
CA GLN A 46 -18.86 -47.45 10.41
C GLN A 46 -20.21 -46.95 10.93
N LEU A 47 -20.23 -45.80 11.60
CA LEU A 47 -21.46 -45.21 12.13
C LEU A 47 -22.44 -44.82 11.00
N ALA A 48 -21.95 -44.33 9.87
CA ALA A 48 -22.79 -44.11 8.68
C ALA A 48 -23.40 -45.41 8.12
N LYS A 49 -22.66 -46.53 8.13
CA LYS A 49 -23.20 -47.83 7.68
C LYS A 49 -24.24 -48.40 8.64
N GLU A 50 -24.05 -48.19 9.94
CA GLU A 50 -25.02 -48.59 10.98
C GLU A 50 -26.30 -47.77 10.88
N ILE A 51 -26.20 -46.46 10.65
CA ILE A 51 -27.36 -45.60 10.40
C ILE A 51 -28.11 -46.05 9.13
N ILE A 52 -27.41 -46.41 8.05
CA ILE A 52 -28.06 -46.89 6.82
C ILE A 52 -28.83 -48.20 7.09
N ARG A 53 -28.21 -49.17 7.76
CA ARG A 53 -28.90 -50.42 8.14
C ARG A 53 -30.09 -50.19 9.07
N ALA A 54 -29.96 -49.28 10.03
CA ALA A 54 -31.03 -48.92 10.95
C ALA A 54 -32.20 -48.24 10.21
N THR A 55 -31.91 -47.37 9.23
CA THR A 55 -32.93 -46.72 8.40
C THR A 55 -33.62 -47.69 7.44
N ASP A 56 -32.92 -48.68 6.89
CA ASP A 56 -33.53 -49.77 6.12
C ASP A 56 -34.51 -50.58 7.00
N GLY A 57 -34.08 -50.98 8.20
CA GLY A 57 -34.93 -51.70 9.16
C GLY A 57 -36.15 -50.88 9.64
N ALA A 58 -35.99 -49.58 9.82
CA ALA A 58 -37.09 -48.67 10.15
C ALA A 58 -38.10 -48.53 8.98
N CYS A 59 -37.63 -48.54 7.73
CA CYS A 59 -38.50 -48.52 6.56
C CYS A 59 -39.29 -49.83 6.41
N GLU A 60 -38.69 -50.99 6.69
CA GLU A 60 -39.40 -52.28 6.71
C GLU A 60 -40.47 -52.31 7.81
N ALA A 61 -40.13 -51.85 9.02
CA ALA A 61 -41.08 -51.74 10.12
C ALA A 61 -42.26 -50.80 9.77
N LEU A 62 -41.98 -49.65 9.14
CA LEU A 62 -43.03 -48.72 8.69
C LEU A 62 -43.91 -49.33 7.60
N LYS A 63 -43.36 -50.09 6.64
CA LYS A 63 -44.13 -50.81 5.61
C LYS A 63 -45.08 -51.85 6.23
N THR A 64 -44.69 -52.50 7.33
CA THR A 64 -45.60 -53.44 8.04
C THR A 64 -46.71 -52.74 8.83
N LEU A 65 -46.53 -51.46 9.19
CA LEU A 65 -47.51 -50.64 9.92
C LEU A 65 -48.56 -49.99 8.99
N ILE A 66 -48.22 -49.78 7.71
CA ILE A 66 -49.07 -49.17 6.68
C ILE A 66 -50.09 -50.20 6.18
N THR A 67 -51.37 -50.08 6.57
CA THR A 67 -52.49 -50.81 5.95
C THR A 67 -53.63 -49.86 5.57
N THR A 68 -53.97 -49.88 4.27
CA THR A 68 -55.11 -49.30 3.54
C THR A 68 -55.84 -48.09 4.15
N GLU A 69 -55.29 -46.88 3.98
CA GLU A 69 -55.98 -45.59 3.76
C GLU A 69 -54.95 -44.44 3.69
N GLU A 70 -54.98 -43.61 2.64
CA GLU A 70 -53.94 -42.58 2.35
C GLU A 70 -53.72 -41.56 3.49
N ILE A 71 -54.77 -41.18 4.21
CA ILE A 71 -54.71 -40.20 5.29
C ILE A 71 -54.07 -40.82 6.56
N GLN A 72 -54.36 -42.09 6.82
CA GLN A 72 -53.75 -42.83 7.93
C GLN A 72 -52.25 -43.03 7.70
N HIS A 73 -51.82 -43.20 6.44
CA HIS A 73 -50.41 -43.37 6.07
C HIS A 73 -49.53 -42.15 6.39
N LEU A 74 -50.05 -40.94 6.23
CA LEU A 74 -49.30 -39.72 6.55
C LEU A 74 -49.16 -39.54 8.08
N ALA A 75 -50.26 -39.71 8.81
CA ALA A 75 -50.27 -39.60 10.27
C ALA A 75 -49.43 -40.69 10.95
N THR A 76 -49.44 -41.93 10.43
CA THR A 76 -48.59 -43.03 10.94
C THR A 76 -47.12 -42.79 10.67
N ARG A 77 -46.77 -42.22 9.51
CA ARG A 77 -45.39 -41.85 9.18
C ARG A 77 -44.88 -40.73 10.09
N ASP A 78 -45.65 -39.65 10.24
CA ASP A 78 -45.21 -38.49 11.01
C ASP A 78 -45.09 -38.82 12.52
N TYR A 79 -46.00 -39.65 13.04
CA TYR A 79 -45.92 -40.15 14.41
C TYR A 79 -44.70 -41.05 14.65
N PHE A 80 -44.45 -42.03 13.78
CA PHE A 80 -43.31 -42.93 13.90
C PHE A 80 -41.97 -42.16 13.83
N SER A 81 -41.90 -41.17 12.95
CA SER A 81 -40.75 -40.29 12.79
C SER A 81 -40.50 -39.39 14.00
N ALA A 82 -41.57 -38.82 14.58
CA ALA A 82 -41.48 -38.07 15.82
C ALA A 82 -40.98 -38.94 16.99
N LEU A 83 -41.39 -40.21 17.05
CA LEU A 83 -41.01 -41.13 18.12
C LEU A 83 -39.52 -41.50 18.06
N ILE A 84 -38.99 -41.77 16.85
CA ILE A 84 -37.56 -42.01 16.65
C ILE A 84 -36.73 -40.77 17.02
N LEU A 85 -37.11 -39.59 16.53
CA LEU A 85 -36.37 -38.34 16.75
C LEU A 85 -36.46 -37.84 18.21
N SER A 86 -37.54 -38.16 18.94
CA SER A 86 -37.67 -37.80 20.36
C SER A 86 -36.61 -38.44 21.27
N ARG A 87 -36.05 -39.57 20.85
CA ARG A 87 -35.01 -40.33 21.55
C ARG A 87 -33.62 -40.15 20.94
N ALA A 88 -33.43 -39.18 20.04
CA ALA A 88 -32.17 -38.97 19.36
C ALA A 88 -31.09 -38.41 20.33
N PRO A 89 -29.86 -38.96 20.30
CA PRO A 89 -28.74 -38.40 21.05
C PRO A 89 -28.30 -37.05 20.45
N THR A 90 -27.78 -36.15 21.29
CA THR A 90 -27.37 -34.79 20.89
C THR A 90 -26.27 -34.76 19.82
N GLY A 91 -25.49 -35.84 19.68
CA GLY A 91 -24.46 -36.02 18.65
C GLY A 91 -24.98 -36.46 17.28
N PHE A 92 -26.24 -36.88 17.15
CA PHE A 92 -26.79 -37.43 15.90
C PHE A 92 -26.81 -36.41 14.76
N VAL A 93 -27.24 -35.18 15.04
CA VAL A 93 -27.27 -34.09 14.03
C VAL A 93 -25.86 -33.73 13.56
N ARG A 94 -24.87 -33.72 14.47
CA ARG A 94 -23.45 -33.50 14.13
C ARG A 94 -22.88 -34.63 13.28
N CYS A 95 -23.29 -35.88 13.52
CA CYS A 95 -22.91 -36.99 12.67
C CYS A 95 -23.46 -36.82 11.25
N ILE A 96 -24.73 -36.47 11.10
CA ILE A 96 -25.33 -36.23 9.78
C ILE A 96 -24.66 -35.05 9.07
N GLU A 97 -24.35 -33.97 9.80
CA GLU A 97 -23.59 -32.82 9.28
C GLU A 97 -22.21 -33.23 8.73
N THR A 98 -21.47 -34.07 9.46
CA THR A 98 -20.16 -34.58 9.01
C THR A 98 -20.27 -35.56 7.85
N VAL A 99 -21.29 -36.42 7.81
CA VAL A 99 -21.56 -37.31 6.67
C VAL A 99 -21.91 -36.52 5.41
N LEU A 100 -22.77 -35.50 5.53
CA LEU A 100 -23.10 -34.60 4.43
C LEU A 100 -21.85 -33.85 3.93
N THR A 101 -21.06 -33.29 4.84
CA THR A 101 -19.84 -32.55 4.49
C THR A 101 -18.81 -33.44 3.80
N THR A 102 -18.59 -34.65 4.32
CA THR A 102 -17.65 -35.61 3.72
C THR A 102 -18.12 -36.13 2.37
N SER A 103 -19.44 -36.27 2.16
CA SER A 103 -20.02 -36.63 0.86
C SER A 103 -19.76 -35.55 -0.19
N LEU A 104 -19.95 -34.27 0.17
CA LEU A 104 -19.73 -33.14 -0.73
C LEU A 104 -18.24 -32.96 -1.05
N MET A 105 -17.37 -33.02 -0.04
CA MET A 105 -15.91 -32.91 -0.24
C MET A 105 -15.36 -34.06 -1.08
N ARG A 106 -15.92 -35.26 -0.97
CA ARG A 106 -15.53 -36.40 -1.81
C ARG A 106 -16.02 -36.24 -3.25
N ALA A 107 -17.23 -35.72 -3.46
CA ALA A 107 -17.74 -35.37 -4.78
C ALA A 107 -16.86 -34.29 -5.44
N HIS A 108 -16.48 -33.27 -4.68
CA HIS A 108 -15.54 -32.24 -5.09
C HIS A 108 -14.16 -32.82 -5.45
N GLY A 109 -13.58 -33.68 -4.61
CA GLY A 109 -12.29 -34.33 -4.92
C GLY A 109 -12.35 -35.26 -6.14
N SER A 110 -13.50 -35.85 -6.44
CA SER A 110 -13.70 -36.69 -7.63
C SER A 110 -13.71 -35.89 -8.94
N PHE A 111 -14.07 -34.60 -8.89
CA PHE A 111 -14.03 -33.71 -10.06
C PHE A 111 -12.60 -33.52 -10.59
N PHE A 112 -11.63 -33.38 -9.68
CA PHE A 112 -10.22 -33.18 -10.04
C PHE A 112 -9.48 -34.48 -10.39
N LYS A 113 -10.01 -35.64 -9.99
CA LYS A 113 -9.37 -36.96 -10.16
C LYS A 113 -9.82 -37.74 -11.40
N CYS A 114 -10.65 -37.18 -12.29
CA CYS A 114 -11.11 -37.90 -13.47
C CYS A 114 -10.01 -38.08 -14.52
N ASP A 115 -9.10 -39.03 -14.26
CA ASP A 115 -8.66 -40.03 -15.24
C ASP A 115 -9.58 -41.25 -15.12
N ASN A 116 -10.04 -41.75 -16.26
CA ASN A 116 -11.29 -42.51 -16.49
C ASN A 116 -11.49 -43.87 -15.76
N ALA A 117 -10.69 -44.27 -14.78
CA ALA A 117 -10.77 -45.61 -14.17
C ALA A 117 -11.32 -45.66 -12.72
N GLU A 118 -11.27 -44.57 -11.95
CA GLU A 118 -11.69 -44.58 -10.53
C GLU A 118 -13.15 -44.12 -10.28
N ALA A 119 -13.84 -43.60 -11.30
CA ALA A 119 -15.22 -43.13 -11.21
C ALA A 119 -16.19 -44.23 -10.69
N VAL A 120 -15.92 -45.48 -11.04
CA VAL A 120 -16.76 -46.65 -10.65
C VAL A 120 -16.68 -46.95 -9.15
N LYS A 121 -15.58 -46.63 -8.46
CA LYS A 121 -15.47 -46.81 -6.99
C LYS A 121 -16.17 -45.70 -6.19
N SER A 122 -16.28 -44.49 -6.74
CA SER A 122 -17.03 -43.39 -6.13
C SER A 122 -18.55 -43.57 -6.27
N ILE A 123 -19.02 -44.12 -7.39
CA ILE A 123 -20.45 -44.42 -7.64
C ILE A 123 -21.01 -45.42 -6.61
N ASN A 124 -20.22 -46.42 -6.22
CA ASN A 124 -20.66 -47.44 -5.23
C ASN A 124 -20.86 -46.90 -3.81
N GLN A 125 -20.28 -45.74 -3.45
CA GLN A 125 -20.57 -45.07 -2.17
C GLN A 125 -21.69 -44.04 -2.30
N PHE A 126 -21.86 -43.44 -3.48
CA PHE A 126 -23.05 -42.65 -3.82
C PHE A 126 -24.34 -43.48 -3.78
N LEU A 127 -24.28 -44.78 -4.08
CA LEU A 127 -25.43 -45.69 -3.95
C LEU A 127 -25.92 -45.82 -2.51
N ALA A 128 -25.01 -45.91 -1.52
CA ALA A 128 -25.36 -45.98 -0.10
C ALA A 128 -25.89 -44.64 0.45
N PHE A 129 -25.41 -43.52 -0.09
CA PHE A 129 -25.92 -42.19 0.21
C PHE A 129 -27.30 -41.97 -0.43
N SER A 130 -27.51 -42.42 -1.67
CA SER A 130 -28.79 -42.35 -2.35
C SER A 130 -29.83 -43.24 -1.68
N SER A 131 -29.47 -44.44 -1.21
CA SER A 131 -30.39 -45.33 -0.49
C SER A 131 -30.80 -44.74 0.86
N PHE A 132 -29.86 -44.12 1.58
CA PHE A 132 -30.15 -43.39 2.81
C PHE A 132 -31.16 -42.26 2.57
N TRP A 133 -30.96 -41.41 1.58
CA TRP A 133 -31.88 -40.29 1.33
C TRP A 133 -33.24 -40.75 0.81
N THR A 134 -33.32 -41.83 0.05
CA THR A 134 -34.62 -42.44 -0.29
C THR A 134 -35.36 -42.94 0.95
N ASN A 135 -34.65 -43.49 1.94
CA ASN A 135 -35.24 -43.92 3.20
C ASN A 135 -35.67 -42.73 4.07
N VAL A 136 -34.85 -41.68 4.13
CA VAL A 136 -35.16 -40.42 4.85
C VAL A 136 -36.39 -39.73 4.24
N HIS A 137 -36.55 -39.75 2.92
CA HIS A 137 -37.76 -39.26 2.24
C HIS A 137 -38.97 -40.15 2.52
N PHE A 138 -38.80 -41.47 2.49
CA PHE A 138 -39.87 -42.42 2.82
C PHE A 138 -40.36 -42.26 4.27
N LEU A 139 -39.47 -41.93 5.20
CA LEU A 139 -39.76 -41.65 6.61
C LEU A 139 -40.27 -40.21 6.85
N GLY A 140 -40.25 -39.32 5.85
CA GLY A 140 -40.65 -37.92 6.03
C GLY A 140 -39.67 -37.07 6.85
N TRP A 141 -38.43 -37.52 7.00
CA TRP A 141 -37.41 -36.87 7.83
C TRP A 141 -36.78 -35.62 7.20
N TYR A 142 -37.06 -35.37 5.92
CA TYR A 142 -36.48 -34.26 5.16
C TYR A 142 -36.68 -32.90 5.82
N HIS A 143 -37.88 -32.62 6.36
CA HIS A 143 -38.18 -31.34 7.01
C HIS A 143 -37.31 -31.07 8.24
N PHE A 144 -36.91 -32.12 8.97
CA PHE A 144 -36.07 -31.99 10.16
C PHE A 144 -34.61 -31.70 9.81
N PHE A 145 -34.11 -32.24 8.70
CA PHE A 145 -32.73 -32.04 8.27
C PHE A 145 -32.53 -30.87 7.31
N ARG A 146 -33.61 -30.20 6.89
CA ARG A 146 -33.55 -29.08 5.94
C ARG A 146 -32.57 -27.99 6.36
N GLU A 147 -32.58 -27.58 7.63
CA GLU A 147 -31.66 -26.57 8.15
C GLU A 147 -30.20 -27.06 8.14
N THR A 148 -29.97 -28.33 8.50
CA THR A 148 -28.64 -28.96 8.46
C THR A 148 -28.12 -29.08 7.02
N ILE A 149 -28.99 -29.45 6.07
CA ILE A 149 -28.66 -29.52 4.64
C ILE A 149 -28.30 -28.13 4.11
N HIS A 150 -29.09 -27.10 4.43
CA HIS A 150 -28.78 -25.73 4.03
C HIS A 150 -27.43 -25.28 4.63
N LYS A 151 -27.19 -25.52 5.93
CA LYS A 151 -25.93 -25.15 6.58
C LYS A 151 -24.73 -25.81 5.91
N VAL A 152 -24.77 -27.13 5.71
CA VAL A 152 -23.69 -27.88 5.04
C VAL A 152 -23.54 -27.46 3.58
N PHE A 153 -24.63 -27.14 2.91
CA PHE A 153 -24.59 -26.64 1.54
C PHE A 153 -23.85 -25.30 1.45
N TYR A 154 -24.20 -24.31 2.29
CA TYR A 154 -23.53 -23.00 2.27
C TYR A 154 -22.08 -23.09 2.74
N GLU A 155 -21.79 -23.75 3.87
CA GLU A 155 -20.42 -23.90 4.38
C GLU A 155 -19.55 -24.78 3.48
N GLY A 156 -20.14 -25.81 2.89
CA GLY A 156 -19.47 -26.74 1.99
C GLY A 156 -19.13 -26.12 0.64
N ILE A 157 -20.04 -25.33 0.06
CA ILE A 157 -19.75 -24.55 -1.15
C ILE A 157 -18.67 -23.52 -0.88
N ASP A 158 -18.74 -22.78 0.24
CA ASP A 158 -17.71 -21.78 0.56
C ASP A 158 -16.32 -22.40 0.62
N ARG A 159 -16.16 -23.57 1.28
CA ARG A 159 -14.89 -24.32 1.29
C ARG A 159 -14.47 -24.80 -0.10
N CYS A 160 -15.36 -25.43 -0.84
CA CYS A 160 -15.06 -25.94 -2.18
C CYS A 160 -14.65 -24.83 -3.16
N VAL A 161 -15.36 -23.70 -3.12
CA VAL A 161 -15.07 -22.54 -3.97
C VAL A 161 -13.74 -21.90 -3.56
N PHE A 162 -13.46 -21.81 -2.26
CA PHE A 162 -12.17 -21.35 -1.76
C PHE A 162 -11.02 -22.24 -2.25
N ASP A 163 -11.17 -23.57 -2.17
CA ASP A 163 -10.15 -24.54 -2.64
C ASP A 163 -9.92 -24.48 -4.16
N ILE A 164 -10.97 -24.26 -4.96
CA ILE A 164 -10.84 -24.06 -6.42
C ILE A 164 -10.10 -22.76 -6.74
N CYS A 165 -10.44 -21.69 -6.02
CA CYS A 165 -10.01 -20.34 -6.34
C CYS A 165 -8.68 -19.94 -5.70
N ALA A 166 -8.20 -20.66 -4.68
CA ALA A 166 -6.97 -20.34 -3.97
C ALA A 166 -5.77 -20.20 -4.91
N GLU A 167 -5.05 -19.07 -4.80
CA GLU A 167 -3.74 -18.81 -5.42
C GLU A 167 -3.70 -18.95 -6.96
N ARG A 168 -4.84 -18.89 -7.64
CA ARG A 168 -4.94 -18.87 -9.11
C ARG A 168 -5.69 -17.65 -9.59
N TYR A 169 -4.99 -16.75 -10.28
CA TYR A 169 -5.58 -15.50 -10.79
C TYR A 169 -5.50 -15.33 -12.32
N ASP A 170 -4.68 -16.15 -13.00
CA ASP A 170 -4.42 -16.03 -14.44
C ASP A 170 -5.48 -16.71 -15.32
N THR A 171 -6.25 -17.63 -14.73
CA THR A 171 -7.19 -18.47 -15.47
C THR A 171 -8.64 -18.12 -15.13
N PRO A 172 -9.57 -18.22 -16.10
CA PRO A 172 -10.98 -17.89 -15.88
C PRO A 172 -11.66 -18.94 -14.98
N MET A 173 -11.90 -18.57 -13.72
CA MET A 173 -12.45 -19.47 -12.71
C MET A 173 -13.95 -19.64 -12.81
N LEU A 174 -14.68 -18.64 -13.32
CA LEU A 174 -16.16 -18.72 -13.39
C LEU A 174 -16.60 -19.87 -14.29
N HIS A 175 -15.88 -20.13 -15.39
CA HIS A 175 -16.16 -21.26 -16.28
C HIS A 175 -15.91 -22.62 -15.60
N ILE A 176 -14.83 -22.73 -14.81
CA ILE A 176 -14.51 -23.94 -14.05
C ILE A 176 -15.56 -24.18 -12.97
N LEU A 177 -16.00 -23.12 -12.29
CA LEU A 177 -17.08 -23.18 -11.30
C LEU A 177 -18.41 -23.59 -11.92
N GLU A 178 -18.73 -23.13 -13.13
CA GLU A 178 -19.95 -23.55 -13.84
C GLU A 178 -19.90 -25.04 -14.21
N ARG A 179 -18.74 -25.54 -14.65
CA ARG A 179 -18.53 -26.97 -14.93
C ARG A 179 -18.60 -27.81 -13.65
N TRP A 180 -17.97 -27.35 -12.57
CA TRP A 180 -17.99 -28.00 -11.26
C TRP A 180 -19.42 -28.06 -10.71
N LYS A 181 -20.17 -26.96 -10.79
CA LYS A 181 -21.59 -26.89 -10.41
C LYS A 181 -22.42 -27.95 -11.13
N LYS A 182 -22.32 -28.01 -12.46
CA LYS A 182 -23.10 -28.95 -13.30
C LYS A 182 -22.74 -30.41 -13.03
N SER A 183 -21.47 -30.71 -12.72
CA SER A 183 -20.98 -32.08 -12.57
C SER A 183 -21.05 -32.62 -11.13
N THR A 184 -21.04 -31.76 -10.11
CA THR A 184 -20.97 -32.20 -8.70
C THR A 184 -22.13 -31.68 -7.87
N VAL A 185 -22.32 -30.36 -7.78
CA VAL A 185 -23.27 -29.73 -6.85
C VAL A 185 -24.72 -30.01 -7.24
N LEU A 186 -25.06 -29.86 -8.52
CA LEU A 186 -26.42 -30.12 -8.99
C LEU A 186 -26.79 -31.61 -8.88
N PRO A 187 -25.97 -32.57 -9.33
CA PRO A 187 -26.24 -33.99 -9.12
C PRO A 187 -26.33 -34.38 -7.63
N TRP A 188 -25.50 -33.79 -6.77
CA TRP A 188 -25.53 -34.04 -5.33
C TRP A 188 -26.82 -33.51 -4.68
N LEU A 189 -27.26 -32.29 -5.03
CA LEU A 189 -28.54 -31.74 -4.56
C LEU A 189 -29.73 -32.54 -5.07
N ILE A 190 -29.74 -32.91 -6.36
CA ILE A 190 -30.80 -33.73 -6.96
C ILE A 190 -30.86 -35.09 -6.26
N ALA A 191 -29.72 -35.70 -5.91
CA ALA A 191 -29.69 -36.95 -5.17
C ALA A 191 -30.30 -36.83 -3.76
N ILE A 192 -30.21 -35.66 -3.12
CA ILE A 192 -30.81 -35.38 -1.80
C ILE A 192 -32.31 -35.03 -1.94
N ASP A 193 -32.69 -34.32 -2.99
CA ASP A 193 -34.05 -33.79 -3.18
C ASP A 193 -34.97 -34.70 -4.01
N ARG A 194 -34.54 -35.93 -4.34
CA ARG A 194 -35.37 -36.95 -5.04
C ARG A 194 -36.62 -37.27 -4.22
N ASN A 195 -37.62 -36.42 -4.41
CA ASN A 195 -38.99 -36.58 -3.97
C ASN A 195 -39.62 -37.67 -4.84
N SER A 196 -40.31 -38.63 -4.24
CA SER A 196 -40.90 -39.76 -4.97
C SER A 196 -42.16 -39.39 -5.78
N LEU A 197 -42.30 -38.14 -6.25
CA LEU A 197 -43.52 -37.66 -6.91
C LEU A 197 -43.25 -36.80 -8.16
N SER A 198 -43.58 -37.40 -9.31
CA SER A 198 -43.98 -36.81 -10.60
C SER A 198 -42.97 -35.98 -11.38
N SER A 199 -42.63 -36.48 -12.58
CA SER A 199 -41.62 -35.96 -13.52
C SER A 199 -41.85 -34.54 -14.09
N LYS A 200 -42.96 -33.89 -13.75
CA LYS A 200 -43.29 -32.52 -14.24
C LYS A 200 -42.93 -31.43 -13.21
N PHE A 201 -43.03 -31.73 -11.92
CA PHE A 201 -42.65 -30.78 -10.87
C PHE A 201 -41.12 -30.70 -10.73
N GLU A 202 -40.44 -31.82 -10.99
CA GLU A 202 -38.98 -31.98 -11.01
C GLU A 202 -38.28 -30.94 -11.91
N ARG A 203 -38.78 -30.67 -13.12
CA ARG A 203 -38.11 -29.73 -14.04
C ARG A 203 -38.15 -28.28 -13.55
N HIS A 204 -39.22 -27.87 -12.88
CA HIS A 204 -39.36 -26.51 -12.36
C HIS A 204 -38.56 -26.31 -11.06
N THR A 205 -38.53 -27.32 -10.19
CA THR A 205 -37.70 -27.30 -8.97
C THR A 205 -36.22 -27.39 -9.31
N GLU A 206 -35.80 -28.22 -10.27
CA GLU A 206 -34.42 -28.29 -10.77
C GLU A 206 -33.95 -26.95 -11.35
N ALA A 207 -34.79 -26.27 -12.14
CA ALA A 207 -34.46 -24.96 -12.68
C ALA A 207 -34.38 -23.87 -11.58
N ALA A 208 -35.24 -23.94 -10.56
CA ALA A 208 -35.20 -23.01 -9.42
C ALA A 208 -33.98 -23.24 -8.53
N LEU A 209 -33.67 -24.49 -8.20
CA LEU A 209 -32.45 -24.91 -7.50
C LEU A 209 -31.21 -24.53 -8.29
N GLY A 210 -31.23 -24.72 -9.61
CA GLY A 210 -30.18 -24.29 -10.53
C GLY A 210 -29.82 -22.81 -10.39
N ARG A 211 -30.84 -21.94 -10.35
CA ARG A 211 -30.67 -20.49 -10.17
C ARG A 211 -30.19 -20.11 -8.76
N LEU A 212 -30.68 -20.78 -7.73
CA LEU A 212 -30.23 -20.55 -6.35
C LEU A 212 -28.76 -20.94 -6.20
N VAL A 213 -28.37 -22.11 -6.70
CA VAL A 213 -26.97 -22.56 -6.69
C VAL A 213 -26.10 -21.59 -7.49
N ASP A 214 -26.55 -21.10 -8.64
CA ASP A 214 -25.80 -20.09 -9.40
C ASP A 214 -25.52 -18.82 -8.59
N LEU A 215 -26.55 -18.30 -7.92
CA LEU A 215 -26.39 -17.09 -7.10
C LEU A 215 -25.42 -17.36 -5.95
N VAL A 216 -25.57 -18.48 -5.24
CA VAL A 216 -24.73 -18.83 -4.08
C VAL A 216 -23.28 -19.07 -4.48
N VAL A 217 -23.03 -19.76 -5.60
CA VAL A 217 -21.66 -19.98 -6.12
C VAL A 217 -21.01 -18.66 -6.51
N VAL A 218 -21.75 -17.74 -7.15
CA VAL A 218 -21.20 -16.42 -7.51
C VAL A 218 -20.99 -15.54 -6.28
N GLU A 219 -21.88 -15.56 -5.29
CA GLU A 219 -21.71 -14.82 -4.02
C GLU A 219 -20.53 -15.33 -3.19
N THR A 220 -20.37 -16.65 -3.08
CA THR A 220 -19.21 -17.26 -2.40
C THR A 220 -17.92 -16.99 -3.16
N TYR A 221 -17.93 -17.01 -4.50
CA TYR A 221 -16.79 -16.60 -5.32
C TYR A 221 -16.37 -15.15 -5.04
N VAL A 222 -17.34 -14.21 -5.02
CA VAL A 222 -17.06 -12.81 -4.70
C VAL A 222 -16.49 -12.69 -3.29
N SER A 223 -17.08 -13.36 -2.30
CA SER A 223 -16.57 -13.36 -0.91
C SER A 223 -15.13 -13.87 -0.81
N ALA A 224 -14.80 -14.98 -1.50
CA ALA A 224 -13.45 -15.54 -1.53
C ALA A 224 -12.46 -14.57 -2.19
N ARG A 225 -12.81 -14.00 -3.35
CA ARG A 225 -11.96 -13.04 -4.06
C ARG A 225 -11.78 -11.73 -3.31
N VAL A 226 -12.80 -11.25 -2.60
CA VAL A 226 -12.70 -10.05 -1.75
C VAL A 226 -11.70 -10.26 -0.60
N LYS A 227 -11.60 -11.47 -0.04
CA LYS A 227 -10.63 -11.80 1.01
C LYS A 227 -9.18 -11.81 0.48
N GLN A 228 -8.98 -12.32 -0.73
CA GLN A 228 -7.68 -12.37 -1.44
C GLN A 228 -7.37 -11.10 -2.24
N PHE A 229 -8.24 -10.08 -2.17
CA PHE A 229 -8.19 -8.96 -3.11
C PHE A 229 -6.91 -8.13 -3.01
N TYR A 230 -6.28 -8.08 -1.84
CA TYR A 230 -4.98 -7.43 -1.67
C TYR A 230 -3.90 -8.13 -2.50
N ASP A 231 -3.84 -9.46 -2.48
CA ASP A 231 -2.82 -10.22 -3.20
C ASP A 231 -3.08 -10.15 -4.72
N ILE A 232 -4.35 -10.14 -5.13
CA ILE A 232 -4.76 -9.87 -6.52
C ILE A 232 -4.25 -8.51 -7.00
N ILE A 233 -4.31 -7.46 -6.16
CA ILE A 233 -3.78 -6.14 -6.52
C ILE A 233 -2.25 -6.16 -6.62
N ALA A 234 -1.57 -6.88 -5.73
CA ALA A 234 -0.11 -6.95 -5.71
C ALA A 234 0.47 -7.66 -6.94
N GLU A 235 -0.22 -8.68 -7.47
CA GLU A 235 0.20 -9.46 -8.65
C GLU A 235 -0.30 -8.86 -9.99
N PHE A 236 -0.89 -7.66 -9.98
CA PHE A 236 -1.26 -6.98 -11.22
C PHE A 236 0.00 -6.57 -11.98
N PRO A 237 0.15 -6.85 -13.30
CA PRO A 237 -0.90 -7.10 -14.29
C PRO A 237 -1.27 -8.57 -14.59
N GLU A 238 -0.56 -9.55 -14.04
CA GLU A 238 -0.79 -10.98 -14.32
C GLU A 238 -2.21 -11.40 -13.87
N SER A 239 -2.67 -10.85 -12.75
CA SER A 239 -4.00 -11.07 -12.16
C SER A 239 -5.19 -10.42 -12.90
N ALA A 240 -4.99 -9.81 -14.07
CA ALA A 240 -6.03 -9.05 -14.77
C ALA A 240 -7.30 -9.86 -15.10
N CYS A 241 -7.16 -11.17 -15.37
CA CYS A 241 -8.29 -12.07 -15.63
C CYS A 241 -9.25 -12.14 -14.43
N ALA A 242 -8.70 -12.37 -13.23
CA ALA A 242 -9.47 -12.43 -11.99
C ALA A 242 -10.22 -11.12 -11.69
N VAL A 243 -9.63 -9.96 -12.04
CA VAL A 243 -10.25 -8.64 -11.85
C VAL A 243 -11.48 -8.48 -12.75
N VAL A 244 -11.39 -8.87 -14.03
CA VAL A 244 -12.50 -8.80 -14.98
C VAL A 244 -13.63 -9.75 -14.57
N GLU A 245 -13.31 -10.96 -14.14
CA GLU A 245 -14.31 -11.91 -13.62
C GLU A 245 -14.99 -11.39 -12.35
N LEU A 246 -14.22 -10.79 -11.43
CA LEU A 246 -14.77 -10.17 -10.23
C LEU A 246 -15.71 -9.01 -10.58
N CYS A 247 -15.40 -8.20 -11.60
CA CYS A 247 -16.28 -7.14 -12.10
C CYS A 247 -17.64 -7.71 -12.54
N ASN A 248 -17.61 -8.75 -13.38
CA ASN A 248 -18.81 -9.43 -13.86
C ASN A 248 -19.61 -10.04 -12.70
N ALA A 249 -18.95 -10.65 -11.72
CA ALA A 249 -19.60 -11.23 -10.55
C ALA A 249 -20.23 -10.16 -9.65
N LEU A 250 -19.55 -9.03 -9.40
CA LEU A 250 -20.06 -7.93 -8.59
C LEU A 250 -21.29 -7.25 -9.21
N SER A 251 -21.35 -7.15 -10.54
CA SER A 251 -22.53 -6.62 -11.25
C SER A 251 -23.80 -7.43 -10.96
N ARG A 252 -23.64 -8.75 -10.70
CA ARG A 252 -24.72 -9.68 -10.39
C ARG A 252 -25.10 -9.68 -8.91
N THR A 253 -24.12 -9.61 -8.00
CA THR A 253 -24.33 -9.74 -6.54
C THR A 253 -24.57 -8.41 -5.83
N ARG A 254 -24.20 -7.27 -6.43
CA ARG A 254 -24.28 -5.92 -5.85
C ARG A 254 -23.51 -5.74 -4.53
N GLN A 255 -22.47 -6.54 -4.28
CA GLN A 255 -21.66 -6.52 -3.04
C GLN A 255 -20.52 -5.48 -3.01
N HIS A 256 -20.61 -4.40 -3.79
CA HIS A 256 -19.56 -3.37 -3.90
C HIS A 256 -19.17 -2.73 -2.55
N HIS A 257 -20.14 -2.53 -1.64
CA HIS A 257 -19.87 -1.97 -0.31
C HIS A 257 -19.05 -2.94 0.57
N PHE A 258 -19.28 -4.24 0.45
CA PHE A 258 -18.51 -5.25 1.17
C PHE A 258 -17.06 -5.28 0.69
N LEU A 259 -16.84 -5.23 -0.63
CA LEU A 259 -15.50 -5.08 -1.22
C LEU A 259 -14.79 -3.83 -0.68
N ALA A 260 -15.44 -2.66 -0.75
CA ALA A 260 -14.86 -1.40 -0.29
C ALA A 260 -14.43 -1.46 1.18
N ARG A 261 -15.32 -1.96 2.05
CA ARG A 261 -15.06 -2.08 3.50
C ARG A 261 -13.92 -3.06 3.77
N SER A 262 -13.93 -4.23 3.15
CA SER A 262 -12.92 -5.28 3.35
C SER A 262 -11.54 -4.79 2.90
N LEU A 263 -11.45 -4.26 1.68
CA LEU A 263 -10.20 -3.75 1.13
C LEU A 263 -9.61 -2.61 1.97
N ARG A 264 -10.45 -1.67 2.41
CA ARG A 264 -9.99 -0.57 3.28
C ARG A 264 -9.37 -1.11 4.58
N LEU A 265 -10.00 -2.10 5.21
CA LEU A 265 -9.47 -2.72 6.42
C LEU A 265 -8.14 -3.45 6.15
N THR A 266 -8.04 -4.15 5.01
CA THR A 266 -6.81 -4.86 4.63
C THR A 266 -5.67 -3.91 4.31
N LEU A 267 -5.91 -2.81 3.59
CA LEU A 267 -4.92 -1.76 3.31
C LEU A 267 -4.40 -1.12 4.61
N CYS A 268 -5.29 -0.77 5.54
CA CYS A 268 -4.89 -0.22 6.84
C CYS A 268 -4.03 -1.21 7.66
N ARG A 269 -4.29 -2.51 7.57
CA ARG A 269 -3.57 -3.53 8.36
C ARG A 269 -2.23 -3.96 7.74
N ARG A 270 -2.18 -4.13 6.42
CA ARG A 270 -1.02 -4.71 5.71
C ARG A 270 -0.10 -3.67 5.08
N LEU A 271 -0.62 -2.50 4.68
CA LEU A 271 0.15 -1.50 3.94
C LEU A 271 0.51 -0.27 4.79
N LEU A 272 -0.42 0.24 5.59
CA LEU A 272 -0.29 1.52 6.30
C LEU A 272 0.40 1.42 7.67
N HIS A 273 1.53 0.71 7.72
CA HIS A 273 2.34 0.57 8.93
C HIS A 273 3.71 1.27 8.80
N LEU A 274 4.30 1.67 9.93
CA LEU A 274 5.56 2.45 9.97
C LEU A 274 6.77 1.73 9.33
N GLY A 275 6.77 0.39 9.30
CA GLY A 275 7.85 -0.39 8.68
C GLY A 275 7.74 -0.57 7.17
N ALA A 276 6.71 -0.04 6.50
CA ALA A 276 6.58 -0.14 5.04
C ALA A 276 7.38 0.97 4.36
N ASN A 277 8.18 0.60 3.36
CA ASN A 277 8.91 1.55 2.52
C ASN A 277 7.94 2.40 1.69
N THR A 278 8.23 3.69 1.56
CA THR A 278 7.34 4.63 0.85
C THR A 278 7.19 4.27 -0.64
N SER A 279 8.23 3.70 -1.28
CA SER A 279 8.17 3.19 -2.66
C SER A 279 7.12 2.09 -2.83
N GLN A 280 7.14 1.07 -1.96
CA GLN A 280 6.18 -0.04 -1.99
C GLN A 280 4.73 0.44 -1.78
N ILE A 281 4.53 1.44 -0.92
CA ILE A 281 3.20 2.03 -0.70
C ILE A 281 2.70 2.72 -1.97
N ILE A 282 3.58 3.45 -2.67
CA ILE A 282 3.26 4.14 -3.93
C ILE A 282 2.97 3.12 -5.05
N GLU A 283 3.80 2.09 -5.21
CA GLU A 283 3.59 1.00 -6.18
C GLU A 283 2.24 0.32 -5.95
N MET A 284 1.96 -0.09 -4.71
CA MET A 284 0.69 -0.72 -4.36
C MET A 284 -0.50 0.22 -4.58
N TYR A 285 -0.32 1.52 -4.33
CA TYR A 285 -1.34 2.53 -4.61
C TYR A 285 -1.62 2.68 -6.12
N ILE A 286 -0.59 2.66 -6.96
CA ILE A 286 -0.71 2.68 -8.43
C ILE A 286 -1.45 1.44 -8.92
N SER A 287 -1.06 0.25 -8.47
CA SER A 287 -1.75 -1.00 -8.81
C SER A 287 -3.20 -0.99 -8.34
N THR A 288 -3.47 -0.47 -7.13
CA THR A 288 -4.84 -0.28 -6.62
C THR A 288 -5.66 0.63 -7.53
N ILE A 289 -5.10 1.74 -8.02
CA ILE A 289 -5.78 2.64 -8.96
C ILE A 289 -6.09 1.91 -10.26
N LYS A 290 -5.12 1.19 -10.84
CA LYS A 290 -5.27 0.45 -12.10
C LYS A 290 -6.39 -0.58 -11.99
N VAL A 291 -6.37 -1.41 -10.94
CA VAL A 291 -7.37 -2.46 -10.70
C VAL A 291 -8.77 -1.87 -10.45
N LEU A 292 -8.88 -0.85 -9.59
CA LEU A 292 -10.20 -0.25 -9.27
C LEU A 292 -10.80 0.51 -10.45
N ARG A 293 -9.99 1.01 -11.40
CA ARG A 293 -10.50 1.58 -12.66
C ARG A 293 -11.16 0.55 -13.56
N ILE A 294 -10.67 -0.69 -13.56
CA ILE A 294 -11.28 -1.80 -14.31
C ILE A 294 -12.58 -2.23 -13.62
N LEU A 295 -12.60 -2.30 -12.29
CA LEU A 295 -13.77 -2.75 -11.52
C LEU A 295 -14.92 -1.75 -11.50
N ASP A 296 -14.62 -0.45 -11.35
CA ASP A 296 -15.63 0.61 -11.30
C ASP A 296 -15.25 1.79 -12.21
N PRO A 297 -15.80 1.83 -13.44
CA PRO A 297 -15.62 2.96 -14.35
C PRO A 297 -16.11 4.30 -13.77
N ARG A 298 -17.03 4.28 -12.78
CA ARG A 298 -17.58 5.49 -12.13
C ARG A 298 -16.67 6.01 -11.00
N ARG A 299 -15.61 5.30 -10.63
CA ARG A 299 -14.57 5.69 -9.64
C ARG A 299 -15.05 5.99 -8.22
N ILE A 300 -16.29 5.64 -7.88
CA ILE A 300 -16.85 5.87 -6.53
C ILE A 300 -16.11 4.96 -5.53
N LEU A 301 -15.84 3.71 -5.93
CA LEU A 301 -15.04 2.76 -5.15
C LEU A 301 -13.61 3.23 -4.94
N LEU A 302 -13.02 3.88 -5.94
CA LEU A 302 -11.65 4.35 -5.86
C LEU A 302 -11.48 5.42 -4.78
N ASP A 303 -12.30 6.46 -4.78
CA ASP A 303 -12.19 7.56 -3.82
C ASP A 303 -12.49 7.11 -2.38
N THR A 304 -13.44 6.20 -2.20
CA THR A 304 -13.81 5.68 -0.87
C THR A 304 -12.74 4.79 -0.25
N VAL A 305 -12.07 3.95 -1.05
CA VAL A 305 -11.03 3.03 -0.59
C VAL A 305 -9.69 3.74 -0.41
N THR A 306 -9.35 4.67 -1.31
CA THR A 306 -8.01 5.30 -1.34
C THR A 306 -7.83 6.43 -0.34
N MET A 307 -8.90 7.02 0.18
CA MET A 307 -8.84 8.10 1.17
C MET A 307 -7.82 7.87 2.31
N PRO A 308 -7.81 6.73 3.05
CA PRO A 308 -6.84 6.51 4.11
C PRO A 308 -5.39 6.42 3.61
N VAL A 309 -5.17 5.89 2.40
CA VAL A 309 -3.83 5.84 1.79
C VAL A 309 -3.36 7.25 1.45
N ARG A 310 -4.24 8.09 0.89
CA ARG A 310 -3.94 9.51 0.58
C ARG A 310 -3.58 10.29 1.84
N GLN A 311 -4.36 10.15 2.91
CA GLN A 311 -4.07 10.81 4.20
C GLN A 311 -2.73 10.35 4.78
N TYR A 312 -2.40 9.07 4.65
CA TYR A 312 -1.13 8.54 5.15
C TYR A 312 0.07 9.08 4.38
N LEU A 313 -0.01 9.12 3.03
CA LEU A 313 1.03 9.68 2.16
C LEU A 313 1.25 11.19 2.37
N GLN A 314 0.21 11.95 2.71
CA GLN A 314 0.33 13.38 3.03
C GLN A 314 1.17 13.64 4.29
N HIS A 315 1.14 12.76 5.28
CA HIS A 315 1.88 12.96 6.54
C HIS A 315 3.35 12.53 6.44
N ARG A 316 3.71 11.71 5.45
CA ARG A 316 5.09 11.25 5.21
C ARG A 316 5.86 12.27 4.37
N LYS A 317 6.93 12.83 4.93
CA LYS A 317 7.75 13.89 4.33
C LYS A 317 8.54 13.43 3.09
N ASP A 318 8.96 12.16 3.07
CA ASP A 318 9.77 11.55 2.02
C ASP A 318 8.98 11.16 0.76
N THR A 319 7.65 11.26 0.80
CA THR A 319 6.78 10.78 -0.27
C THR A 319 6.98 11.53 -1.58
N VAL A 320 7.09 12.86 -1.55
CA VAL A 320 7.24 13.66 -2.78
C VAL A 320 8.57 13.33 -3.45
N ARG A 321 9.67 13.27 -2.69
CA ARG A 321 11.00 12.87 -3.18
C ARG A 321 10.96 11.47 -3.81
N CYS A 322 10.25 10.52 -3.19
CA CYS A 322 10.09 9.17 -3.73
C CYS A 322 9.26 9.14 -5.04
N ILE A 323 8.18 9.93 -5.12
CA ILE A 323 7.40 10.05 -6.37
C ILE A 323 8.26 10.63 -7.49
N VAL A 324 9.00 11.71 -7.22
CA VAL A 324 9.88 12.36 -8.21
C VAL A 324 11.02 11.43 -8.63
N ALA A 325 11.59 10.65 -7.69
CA ALA A 325 12.56 9.60 -8.01
C ALA A 325 11.99 8.58 -9.00
N ASN A 326 10.79 8.05 -8.73
CA ASN A 326 10.12 7.09 -9.62
C ASN A 326 9.69 7.66 -10.97
N LEU A 327 9.53 8.99 -11.08
CA LEU A 327 9.26 9.66 -12.35
C LEU A 327 10.52 9.89 -13.20
N THR A 328 11.70 9.89 -12.58
CA THR A 328 12.98 10.22 -13.23
C THR A 328 13.87 9.01 -13.48
N ASP A 329 13.59 7.89 -12.81
CA ASP A 329 14.27 6.62 -13.01
C ASP A 329 13.61 5.81 -14.14
N GLU A 330 14.38 5.49 -15.17
CA GLU A 330 13.92 4.66 -16.31
C GLU A 330 13.62 3.21 -15.87
N LEU A 331 14.24 2.75 -14.78
CA LEU A 331 14.06 1.40 -14.26
C LEU A 331 12.75 1.23 -13.46
N SER A 332 12.18 2.33 -12.95
CA SER A 332 10.96 2.32 -12.13
C SER A 332 9.65 2.26 -12.92
N GLY A 333 9.73 2.11 -14.25
CA GLY A 333 8.72 1.54 -15.15
C GLY A 333 7.33 2.16 -15.15
N GLU A 334 6.53 2.00 -14.10
CA GLU A 334 5.08 2.22 -14.19
C GLU A 334 4.67 3.69 -14.28
N LEU A 335 5.29 4.57 -13.49
CA LEU A 335 5.01 6.00 -13.53
C LEU A 335 5.69 6.69 -14.72
N TYR A 336 6.88 6.20 -15.07
CA TYR A 336 7.61 6.64 -16.26
C TYR A 336 6.84 6.31 -17.55
N GLU A 337 6.26 5.11 -17.67
CA GLU A 337 5.40 4.74 -18.78
C GLU A 337 4.09 5.55 -18.84
N GLU A 338 3.47 5.87 -17.70
CA GLU A 338 2.30 6.76 -17.67
C GLU A 338 2.65 8.20 -18.13
N LEU A 339 3.85 8.70 -17.81
CA LEU A 339 4.36 9.95 -18.38
C LEU A 339 4.48 9.85 -19.92
N HIS A 340 5.03 8.76 -20.44
CA HIS A 340 5.15 8.53 -21.89
C HIS A 340 3.79 8.40 -22.57
N ARG A 341 2.83 7.75 -21.94
CA ARG A 341 1.47 7.59 -22.46
C ARG A 341 0.74 8.93 -22.55
N SER A 342 0.98 9.84 -21.61
CA SER A 342 0.39 11.18 -21.62
C SER A 342 0.84 12.04 -22.82
N LYS A 343 2.04 11.79 -23.37
CA LYS A 343 2.54 12.40 -24.60
C LYS A 343 1.60 12.16 -25.79
N SER A 344 1.02 10.96 -25.89
CA SER A 344 0.05 10.60 -26.93
C SER A 344 -1.30 11.36 -26.79
N MET A 345 -1.66 11.79 -25.58
CA MET A 345 -2.90 12.52 -25.31
C MET A 345 -2.78 14.03 -25.54
N VAL A 346 -1.59 14.60 -25.36
CA VAL A 346 -1.31 16.04 -25.58
C VAL A 346 -0.99 16.35 -27.06
N LEU A 347 -0.34 15.43 -27.78
CA LEU A 347 -0.09 15.58 -29.23
C LEU A 347 -1.37 15.53 -30.09
N GLY A 348 -2.53 15.22 -29.51
CA GLY A 348 -3.84 15.43 -30.16
C GLY A 348 -4.44 16.82 -29.91
N SER A 349 -3.73 17.74 -29.27
CA SER A 349 -4.30 18.99 -28.72
C SER A 349 -3.52 20.27 -29.01
N CYS A 350 -2.44 20.27 -29.80
CA CYS A 350 -1.78 21.52 -30.18
C CYS A 350 -1.07 21.42 -31.53
N ASP A 351 -1.79 21.77 -32.59
CA ASP A 351 -1.25 22.62 -33.67
C ASP A 351 -2.43 23.27 -34.39
N SER A 352 -2.83 24.44 -33.90
CA SER A 352 -3.34 25.58 -34.69
C SER A 352 -3.86 26.64 -33.73
N ASP A 353 -2.97 27.55 -33.35
CA ASP A 353 -3.33 28.88 -32.87
C ASP A 353 -4.04 29.65 -33.99
N ASN A 354 -5.34 29.43 -34.13
CA ASN A 354 -6.21 30.33 -34.88
C ASN A 354 -7.45 30.61 -34.02
N GLU A 355 -7.44 31.77 -33.38
CA GLU A 355 -8.64 32.38 -32.82
C GLU A 355 -9.71 32.42 -33.92
N ASN A 356 -10.90 31.87 -33.64
CA ASN A 356 -12.09 31.71 -34.50
C ASN A 356 -12.28 30.33 -35.17
N HIS A 357 -12.76 29.35 -34.41
CA HIS A 357 -13.99 28.58 -34.69
C HIS A 357 -14.12 27.41 -33.69
N ASP A 358 -14.74 27.66 -32.53
CA ASP A 358 -15.47 26.61 -31.83
C ASP A 358 -16.69 26.24 -32.70
N SER A 359 -16.50 25.30 -33.62
CA SER A 359 -17.61 24.57 -34.24
C SER A 359 -17.60 23.19 -33.59
N PRO A 360 -18.64 22.79 -32.85
CA PRO A 360 -18.68 21.47 -32.24
C PRO A 360 -18.70 20.43 -33.37
N GLY A 361 -17.61 19.66 -33.49
CA GLY A 361 -17.50 18.61 -34.49
C GLY A 361 -18.66 17.61 -34.40
N GLU A 362 -19.04 17.06 -35.55
CA GLU A 362 -20.20 16.17 -35.80
C GLU A 362 -20.24 14.88 -34.96
N ASP A 363 -19.26 14.65 -34.09
CA ASP A 363 -19.18 13.54 -33.12
C ASP A 363 -19.52 13.95 -31.68
N TRP A 364 -19.93 15.21 -31.45
CA TRP A 364 -20.37 15.65 -30.14
C TRP A 364 -21.76 15.10 -29.82
N VAL A 365 -21.81 14.01 -29.05
CA VAL A 365 -23.06 13.51 -28.48
C VAL A 365 -23.26 14.11 -27.09
N PRO A 366 -24.38 14.80 -26.81
CA PRO A 366 -24.70 15.24 -25.46
C PRO A 366 -24.82 14.02 -24.55
N ASN A 367 -24.19 14.10 -23.38
CA ASN A 367 -24.17 12.99 -22.42
C ASN A 367 -25.60 12.54 -22.06
N PRO A 368 -25.86 11.21 -21.98
CA PRO A 368 -27.14 10.71 -21.52
C PRO A 368 -27.44 11.26 -20.12
N SER A 369 -28.69 11.67 -19.92
CA SER A 369 -29.23 12.45 -18.79
C SER A 369 -29.03 11.84 -17.38
N ASN A 370 -28.48 10.62 -17.28
CA ASN A 370 -28.12 9.97 -16.02
C ASN A 370 -26.67 10.21 -15.55
N CYS A 371 -25.87 10.99 -16.29
CA CYS A 371 -24.50 11.35 -15.91
C CYS A 371 -24.43 12.75 -15.27
N GLN A 372 -25.16 13.00 -14.17
CA GLN A 372 -25.03 14.25 -13.40
C GLN A 372 -23.65 14.41 -12.72
N ASN A 373 -22.83 13.35 -12.69
CA ASN A 373 -21.48 13.36 -12.11
C ASN A 373 -20.43 12.97 -13.18
N ALA A 374 -20.36 13.69 -14.29
CA ALA A 374 -19.26 13.52 -15.23
C ALA A 374 -17.95 13.99 -14.56
N ILE A 375 -17.09 13.03 -14.24
CA ILE A 375 -15.77 13.23 -13.62
C ILE A 375 -14.91 14.05 -14.59
N PRO A 376 -14.23 15.13 -14.16
CA PRO A 376 -13.41 15.94 -15.04
C PRO A 376 -12.32 15.11 -15.73
N LYS A 377 -12.07 15.39 -17.02
CA LYS A 377 -11.07 14.70 -17.86
C LYS A 377 -9.68 14.61 -17.19
N THR A 378 -9.35 15.55 -16.31
CA THR A 378 -8.12 15.68 -15.49
C THR A 378 -7.93 14.55 -14.48
N MET A 379 -9.01 13.94 -13.97
CA MET A 379 -8.94 12.84 -13.01
C MET A 379 -8.72 11.46 -13.64
N ARG A 380 -8.50 11.40 -14.97
CA ARG A 380 -8.26 10.12 -15.68
C ARG A 380 -6.85 9.57 -15.53
N ASP A 381 -5.89 10.40 -15.14
CA ASP A 381 -4.47 10.06 -15.11
C ASP A 381 -4.01 9.74 -13.67
N ILE A 382 -3.19 8.70 -13.51
CA ILE A 382 -2.67 8.23 -12.21
C ILE A 382 -1.83 9.33 -11.54
N LEU A 383 -0.98 10.00 -12.30
CA LEU A 383 -0.11 11.04 -11.74
C LEU A 383 -0.91 12.32 -11.40
N SER A 384 -2.04 12.59 -12.07
CA SER A 384 -2.93 13.69 -11.69
C SER A 384 -3.64 13.39 -10.37
N MET A 385 -3.93 12.11 -10.11
CA MET A 385 -4.44 11.65 -8.83
C MET A 385 -3.39 11.79 -7.72
N LEU A 386 -2.13 11.44 -7.99
CA LEU A 386 -1.03 11.64 -7.05
C LEU A 386 -0.80 13.11 -6.74
N ILE A 387 -0.78 13.98 -7.76
CA ILE A 387 -0.62 15.43 -7.59
C ILE A 387 -1.80 16.02 -6.80
N SER A 388 -3.03 15.52 -7.03
CA SER A 388 -4.21 15.98 -6.29
C SER A 388 -4.16 15.72 -4.78
N ILE A 389 -3.32 14.78 -4.33
CA ILE A 389 -3.10 14.52 -2.90
C ILE A 389 -2.42 15.73 -2.23
N TYR A 390 -1.48 16.38 -2.91
CA TYR A 390 -0.73 17.51 -2.35
C TYR A 390 -1.28 18.88 -2.77
N GLY A 391 -2.19 18.90 -3.75
CA GLY A 391 -2.94 20.08 -4.16
C GLY A 391 -2.17 20.97 -5.13
N THR A 392 -0.97 21.43 -4.75
CA THR A 392 -0.12 22.28 -5.59
C THR A 392 0.94 21.48 -6.34
N ARG A 393 1.24 21.94 -7.57
CA ARG A 393 2.29 21.35 -8.41
C ARG A 393 3.69 21.83 -8.01
N GLU A 394 3.77 22.98 -7.34
CA GLU A 394 5.03 23.64 -6.96
C GLU A 394 5.88 22.77 -6.04
N ILE A 395 5.28 22.05 -5.09
CA ILE A 395 6.00 21.15 -4.16
C ILE A 395 6.78 20.08 -4.94
N PHE A 396 6.19 19.53 -6.01
CA PHE A 396 6.88 18.54 -6.85
C PHE A 396 8.02 19.15 -7.66
N VAL A 397 7.85 20.38 -8.14
CA VAL A 397 8.86 21.09 -8.92
C VAL A 397 10.03 21.52 -8.05
N ASP A 398 9.76 21.97 -6.83
CA ASP A 398 10.79 22.34 -5.85
C ASP A 398 11.61 21.13 -5.41
N GLU A 399 10.95 20.00 -5.13
CA GLU A 399 11.64 18.74 -4.84
C GLU A 399 12.43 18.23 -6.04
N TYR A 400 11.87 18.30 -7.25
CA TYR A 400 12.60 17.96 -8.47
C TYR A 400 13.82 18.86 -8.67
N ARG A 401 13.71 20.17 -8.40
CA ARG A 401 14.83 21.11 -8.45
C ARG A 401 15.94 20.72 -7.47
N GLN A 402 15.59 20.37 -6.23
CA GLN A 402 16.57 19.91 -5.23
C GLN A 402 17.25 18.61 -5.66
N MET A 403 16.46 17.61 -6.11
CA MET A 403 16.99 16.33 -6.59
C MET A 403 17.86 16.49 -7.82
N LEU A 404 17.48 17.36 -8.76
CA LEU A 404 18.27 17.65 -9.95
C LEU A 404 19.60 18.32 -9.58
N ALA A 405 19.59 19.27 -8.63
CA ALA A 405 20.81 19.89 -8.12
C ALA A 405 21.75 18.83 -7.52
N ASP A 406 21.25 17.98 -6.62
CA ASP A 406 22.03 16.89 -6.00
C ASP A 406 22.61 15.95 -7.06
N LYS A 407 21.79 15.52 -8.03
CA LYS A 407 22.17 14.55 -9.07
C LYS A 407 23.23 15.11 -10.00
N VAL A 408 23.07 16.36 -10.42
CA VAL A 408 24.01 17.05 -11.32
C VAL A 408 25.33 17.34 -10.63
N LEU A 409 25.31 17.81 -9.37
CA LEU A 409 26.53 18.13 -8.63
C LEU A 409 27.32 16.88 -8.22
N THR A 410 26.64 15.75 -8.03
CA THR A 410 27.28 14.48 -7.67
C THR A 410 27.95 13.78 -8.86
N LYS A 411 27.43 13.96 -10.08
CA LYS A 411 28.00 13.36 -11.29
C LYS A 411 29.40 13.93 -11.58
N LEU A 412 30.46 13.14 -11.41
CA LEU A 412 31.84 13.54 -11.76
C LEU A 412 32.05 13.76 -13.27
N ASN A 413 31.24 13.09 -14.09
CA ASN A 413 31.28 13.15 -15.54
C ASN A 413 30.14 14.04 -16.06
N MET A 414 30.46 15.31 -16.32
CA MET A 414 29.54 16.34 -16.79
C MET A 414 28.95 16.09 -18.20
N HIS A 415 29.39 15.05 -18.91
CA HIS A 415 29.02 14.82 -20.32
C HIS A 415 27.69 14.07 -20.51
N GLU A 416 27.10 13.48 -19.46
CA GLU A 416 25.86 12.69 -19.54
C GLU A 416 24.67 13.40 -18.88
N THR A 417 24.31 14.57 -19.41
CA THR A 417 23.07 15.29 -19.06
C THR A 417 21.89 14.95 -19.98
N THR A 418 22.11 14.18 -21.05
CA THR A 418 21.09 13.83 -22.05
C THR A 418 19.83 13.21 -21.44
N GLN A 419 19.99 12.38 -20.41
CA GLN A 419 18.85 11.77 -19.72
C GLN A 419 18.03 12.78 -18.91
N GLU A 420 18.70 13.72 -18.23
CA GLU A 420 17.99 14.74 -17.45
C GLU A 420 17.24 15.72 -18.36
N VAL A 421 17.79 16.01 -19.55
CA VAL A 421 17.11 16.82 -20.57
C VAL A 421 15.84 16.11 -21.07
N LYS A 422 15.92 14.82 -21.41
CA LYS A 422 14.73 14.03 -21.79
C LYS A 422 13.68 14.01 -20.68
N ASN A 423 14.09 13.76 -19.44
CA ASN A 423 13.20 13.76 -18.29
C ASN A 423 12.52 15.13 -18.10
N LEU A 424 13.27 16.23 -18.28
CA LEU A 424 12.74 17.59 -18.22
C LEU A 424 11.70 17.84 -19.32
N GLU A 425 11.96 17.43 -20.56
CA GLU A 425 11.01 17.58 -21.67
C GLU A 425 9.68 16.85 -21.40
N LEU A 426 9.75 15.62 -20.85
CA LEU A 426 8.56 14.86 -20.46
C LEU A 426 7.77 15.56 -19.35
N LEU A 427 8.46 16.15 -18.37
CA LEU A 427 7.83 16.90 -17.29
C LEU A 427 7.22 18.21 -17.82
N LYS A 428 7.86 18.89 -18.77
CA LYS A 428 7.35 20.12 -19.41
C LYS A 428 6.01 19.90 -20.10
N LEU A 429 5.84 18.77 -20.79
CA LEU A 429 4.57 18.40 -21.44
C LEU A 429 3.39 18.34 -20.46
N ARG A 430 3.64 18.08 -19.18
CA ARG A 430 2.61 17.85 -18.18
C ARG A 430 2.41 18.99 -17.19
N PHE A 431 3.50 19.50 -16.63
CA PHE A 431 3.46 20.56 -15.62
C PHE A 431 3.40 21.96 -16.25
N GLY A 432 3.78 22.09 -17.52
CA GLY A 432 3.93 23.34 -18.22
C GLY A 432 5.34 23.93 -18.08
N ASP A 433 5.70 24.80 -19.02
CA ASP A 433 7.07 25.29 -19.16
C ASP A 433 7.46 26.30 -18.05
N ALA A 434 6.52 27.15 -17.63
CA ALA A 434 6.78 28.26 -16.71
C ALA A 434 7.35 27.82 -15.34
N LEU A 435 6.85 26.71 -14.79
CA LEU A 435 7.31 26.20 -13.49
C LEU A 435 8.69 25.55 -13.58
N LEU A 436 8.99 24.90 -14.71
CA LEU A 436 10.22 24.12 -14.93
C LEU A 436 11.38 24.96 -15.48
N HIS A 437 11.17 26.24 -15.75
CA HIS A 437 12.19 27.16 -16.25
C HIS A 437 13.46 27.18 -15.40
N HIS A 438 13.34 27.08 -14.07
CA HIS A 438 14.48 27.03 -13.15
C HIS A 438 15.36 25.79 -13.42
N CYS A 439 14.74 24.63 -13.61
CA CYS A 439 15.45 23.38 -13.90
C CYS A 439 16.11 23.38 -15.29
N GLU A 440 15.49 24.05 -16.27
CA GLU A 440 16.07 24.25 -17.60
C GLU A 440 17.35 25.10 -17.55
N ILE A 441 17.31 26.21 -16.82
CA ILE A 441 18.50 27.07 -16.64
C ILE A 441 19.60 26.29 -15.91
N MET A 442 19.26 25.47 -14.90
CA MET A 442 20.25 24.63 -14.23
C MET A 442 20.96 23.68 -15.18
N LEU A 443 20.23 23.01 -16.09
CA LEU A 443 20.85 22.12 -17.09
C LEU A 443 21.70 22.91 -18.10
N ARG A 444 21.25 24.10 -18.50
CA ARG A 444 22.01 24.99 -19.39
C ARG A 444 23.28 25.50 -18.72
N ASP A 445 23.25 25.83 -17.43
CA ASP A 445 24.41 26.25 -16.65
C ASP A 445 25.49 25.13 -16.64
N VAL A 446 25.07 23.86 -16.55
CA VAL A 446 25.97 22.70 -16.59
C VAL A 446 26.60 22.56 -17.98
N GLU A 447 25.79 22.66 -19.04
CA GLU A 447 26.28 22.62 -20.41
C GLU A 447 27.29 23.75 -20.69
N ASP A 448 26.94 24.98 -20.31
CA ASP A 448 27.84 26.14 -20.43
C ASP A 448 29.10 25.95 -19.59
N SER A 449 29.01 25.31 -18.41
CA SER A 449 30.16 24.95 -17.58
C SER A 449 31.07 23.94 -18.27
N THR A 450 30.53 22.96 -18.98
CA THR A 450 31.35 22.01 -19.75
C THR A 450 32.16 22.73 -20.84
N ARG A 451 31.54 23.71 -21.51
CA ARG A 451 32.19 24.53 -22.55
C ARG A 451 33.25 25.46 -21.96
N LEU A 452 33.02 25.98 -20.75
CA LEU A 452 34.00 26.79 -20.02
C LEU A 452 35.20 25.95 -19.57
N ASN A 453 34.95 24.72 -19.09
CA ASN A 453 36.01 23.82 -18.65
C ASN A 453 36.95 23.38 -19.79
N GLN A 454 36.48 23.31 -21.04
CA GLN A 454 37.36 23.08 -22.20
C GLN A 454 38.43 24.17 -22.40
N ARG A 455 38.20 25.36 -21.86
CA ARG A 455 39.14 26.50 -21.94
C ARG A 455 39.95 26.69 -20.65
N ALA A 456 39.73 25.83 -19.64
CA ALA A 456 40.36 25.98 -18.34
C ALA A 456 41.89 25.79 -18.43
N PRO A 457 42.67 26.55 -17.64
CA PRO A 457 44.13 26.50 -17.67
C PRO A 457 44.72 25.28 -16.93
N CYS A 458 43.90 24.47 -16.25
CA CYS A 458 44.35 23.34 -15.44
C CYS A 458 43.47 22.11 -15.70
N ASP A 459 44.11 20.98 -16.04
CA ASP A 459 43.41 19.73 -16.37
C ASP A 459 42.79 19.05 -15.15
N TYR A 460 43.34 19.29 -13.95
CA TYR A 460 42.88 18.66 -12.70
C TYR A 460 41.77 19.44 -11.98
N LEU A 461 41.36 20.60 -12.50
CA LEU A 461 40.29 21.43 -11.92
C LEU A 461 39.11 21.50 -12.89
N ARG A 462 37.97 20.95 -12.48
CA ARG A 462 36.69 21.13 -13.18
C ARG A 462 35.78 22.00 -12.32
N VAL A 463 35.24 23.06 -12.91
CA VAL A 463 34.37 24.01 -12.22
C VAL A 463 32.97 23.97 -12.82
N THR A 464 31.97 23.83 -11.96
CA THR A 464 30.56 24.02 -12.34
C THR A 464 30.16 25.44 -11.97
N VAL A 465 29.95 26.29 -12.97
CA VAL A 465 29.50 27.66 -12.80
C VAL A 465 27.98 27.67 -12.78
N ILE A 466 27.40 28.07 -11.65
CA ILE A 466 25.95 28.03 -11.43
C ILE A 466 25.36 29.43 -11.28
N SER A 467 24.11 29.60 -11.68
CA SER A 467 23.35 30.84 -11.50
C SER A 467 22.72 30.94 -10.11
N GLN A 468 23.02 32.00 -9.36
CA GLN A 468 22.61 32.13 -7.94
C GLN A 468 21.09 32.07 -7.69
N VAL A 469 20.28 32.61 -8.60
CA VAL A 469 18.82 32.74 -8.41
C VAL A 469 18.05 31.47 -8.74
N PHE A 470 18.59 30.64 -9.66
CA PHE A 470 17.85 29.51 -10.21
C PHE A 470 18.10 28.19 -9.49
N TRP A 471 19.22 28.12 -8.77
CA TRP A 471 19.61 26.96 -7.97
C TRP A 471 19.02 27.03 -6.56
N PRO A 472 18.79 25.89 -5.90
CA PRO A 472 18.39 25.86 -4.50
C PRO A 472 19.49 26.43 -3.59
N GLU A 473 19.15 26.77 -2.35
CA GLU A 473 20.11 27.26 -1.37
C GLU A 473 21.15 26.18 -1.04
N LEU A 474 22.40 26.42 -1.47
CA LEU A 474 23.53 25.54 -1.23
C LEU A 474 24.31 26.00 0.01
N SER A 475 24.77 25.06 0.83
CA SER A 475 25.52 25.39 2.04
C SER A 475 26.88 26.02 1.71
N ASN A 476 27.21 27.09 2.44
CA ASN A 476 28.47 27.80 2.28
C ASN A 476 29.18 27.90 3.64
N CYS A 477 30.22 27.08 3.84
CA CYS A 477 31.12 27.24 4.97
C CYS A 477 32.39 28.00 4.58
N ALA A 478 32.87 28.81 5.53
CA ALA A 478 34.17 29.44 5.47
C ALA A 478 35.27 28.38 5.65
N LEU A 479 35.60 27.67 4.56
CA LEU A 479 36.69 26.70 4.51
C LEU A 479 37.96 27.37 3.96
N THR A 480 39.09 27.23 4.64
CA THR A 480 40.39 27.58 4.09
C THR A 480 40.85 26.46 3.16
N ILE A 481 41.01 26.79 1.88
CA ILE A 481 41.44 25.83 0.86
C ILE A 481 42.97 25.80 0.85
N HIS A 482 43.54 24.61 0.70
CA HIS A 482 44.98 24.43 0.56
C HIS A 482 45.57 25.23 -0.62
N ARG A 483 46.79 25.76 -0.46
CA ARG A 483 47.45 26.67 -1.42
C ARG A 483 47.45 26.17 -2.87
N ARG A 484 47.69 24.88 -3.10
CA ARG A 484 47.72 24.25 -4.44
C ARG A 484 46.39 24.36 -5.18
N VAL A 485 45.28 24.18 -4.46
CA VAL A 485 43.94 24.26 -5.04
C VAL A 485 43.53 25.73 -5.16
N ASN A 486 43.88 26.57 -4.17
CA ASN A 486 43.57 28.00 -4.22
C ASN A 486 44.21 28.72 -5.42
N SER A 487 45.45 28.40 -5.78
CA SER A 487 46.08 28.99 -6.98
C SER A 487 45.37 28.59 -8.28
N ALA A 488 44.88 27.34 -8.37
CA ALA A 488 44.12 26.88 -9.53
C ALA A 488 42.75 27.59 -9.62
N LEU A 489 42.06 27.77 -8.48
CA LEU A 489 40.82 28.51 -8.39
C LEU A 489 41.00 29.99 -8.78
N GLU A 490 42.07 30.65 -8.31
CA GLU A 490 42.38 32.03 -8.68
C GLU A 490 42.70 32.18 -10.17
N SER A 491 43.49 31.24 -10.74
CA SER A 491 43.77 31.20 -12.18
C SER A 491 42.48 31.07 -13.00
N PHE A 492 41.58 30.17 -12.60
CA PHE A 492 40.26 30.03 -13.22
C PHE A 492 39.40 31.29 -13.08
N ALA A 493 39.40 31.92 -11.90
CA ALA A 493 38.66 33.16 -11.66
C ALA A 493 39.16 34.33 -12.54
N ASN A 494 40.47 34.45 -12.73
CA ASN A 494 41.06 35.46 -13.60
C ASN A 494 40.69 35.24 -15.08
N MET A 495 40.75 33.99 -15.54
CA MET A 495 40.26 33.61 -16.86
C MET A 495 38.77 33.96 -17.04
N TYR A 496 37.93 33.61 -16.06
CA TYR A 496 36.49 33.87 -16.13
C TYR A 496 36.16 35.37 -16.15
N ASN A 497 36.84 36.17 -15.32
CA ASN A 497 36.65 37.63 -15.29
C ASN A 497 37.02 38.29 -16.63
N THR A 498 38.06 37.78 -17.30
CA THR A 498 38.46 38.24 -18.63
C THR A 498 37.43 37.89 -19.70
N LEU A 499 36.81 36.71 -19.59
CA LEU A 499 35.83 36.23 -20.56
C LEU A 499 34.43 36.85 -20.38
N LYS A 500 33.98 37.02 -19.13
CA LYS A 500 32.60 37.42 -18.79
C LYS A 500 32.56 38.65 -17.84
N THR A 501 33.24 39.73 -18.20
CA THR A 501 33.15 41.01 -17.50
C THR A 501 31.71 41.58 -17.57
N PRO A 502 31.12 42.15 -16.49
CA PRO A 502 31.67 42.47 -15.17
C PRO A 502 31.38 41.43 -14.06
N ARG A 503 31.09 40.17 -14.40
CA ARG A 503 30.70 39.14 -13.41
C ARG A 503 31.90 38.72 -12.56
N LYS A 504 31.69 38.49 -11.26
CA LYS A 504 32.68 37.93 -10.33
C LYS A 504 32.21 36.57 -9.80
N LEU A 505 33.14 35.63 -9.62
CA LEU A 505 32.83 34.31 -9.07
C LEU A 505 32.85 34.34 -7.53
N VAL A 506 31.89 33.63 -6.93
CA VAL A 506 31.87 33.31 -5.50
C VAL A 506 31.95 31.80 -5.38
N TRP A 507 32.92 31.30 -4.61
CA TRP A 507 33.18 29.86 -4.49
C TRP A 507 32.32 29.24 -3.40
N LEU A 508 31.54 28.22 -3.76
CA LEU A 508 30.87 27.33 -2.83
C LEU A 508 31.80 26.14 -2.54
N LYS A 509 32.32 26.09 -1.33
CA LYS A 509 33.47 25.21 -1.00
C LYS A 509 33.07 23.82 -0.52
N GLU A 510 31.84 23.64 -0.03
CA GLU A 510 31.36 22.37 0.53
C GLU A 510 30.75 21.44 -0.52
N THR A 511 30.06 22.00 -1.51
CA THR A 511 29.23 21.26 -2.48
C THR A 511 30.01 20.69 -3.67
N GLY A 512 31.34 20.60 -3.55
CA GLY A 512 32.20 20.00 -4.56
C GLY A 512 32.38 18.49 -4.38
N ARG A 513 33.14 17.88 -5.31
CA ARG A 513 33.67 16.52 -5.21
C ARG A 513 35.13 16.53 -5.65
N ALA A 514 35.95 15.74 -4.98
CA ALA A 514 37.36 15.58 -5.31
C ALA A 514 37.67 14.11 -5.50
N GLN A 515 38.30 13.78 -6.63
CA GLN A 515 38.89 12.48 -6.87
C GLN A 515 40.37 12.56 -6.48
N LEU A 516 40.76 11.74 -5.52
CA LEU A 516 42.12 11.69 -4.97
C LEU A 516 42.74 10.35 -5.31
N GLU A 517 43.94 10.40 -5.87
CA GLU A 517 44.79 9.23 -6.01
C GLU A 517 45.83 9.31 -4.89
N LEU A 518 45.75 8.37 -3.94
CA LEU A 518 46.67 8.29 -2.82
C LEU A 518 47.67 7.16 -3.08
N ASP A 519 48.94 7.56 -3.21
CA ASP A 519 50.09 6.65 -3.28
C ASP A 519 50.67 6.57 -1.86
N LEU A 520 50.55 5.41 -1.21
CA LEU A 520 51.23 5.14 0.07
C LEU A 520 52.67 4.64 -0.18
N ASP A 521 53.55 4.80 0.81
CA ASP A 521 54.97 4.40 0.74
C ASP A 521 55.19 2.91 0.41
N SER A 522 54.17 2.08 0.64
CA SER A 522 54.16 0.65 0.30
C SER A 522 53.93 0.35 -1.19
N GLY A 523 53.67 1.36 -2.03
CA GLY A 523 53.41 1.22 -3.47
C GLY A 523 51.95 0.93 -3.83
N ASP A 524 51.05 0.91 -2.85
CA ASP A 524 49.61 0.74 -3.06
C ASP A 524 49.00 2.07 -3.53
N ARG A 525 48.32 2.03 -4.69
CA ARG A 525 47.54 3.14 -5.23
C ARG A 525 46.05 2.90 -5.02
N LYS A 526 45.36 3.84 -4.38
CA LYS A 526 43.90 3.81 -4.30
C LYS A 526 43.30 5.14 -4.73
N VAL A 527 42.20 5.04 -5.46
CA VAL A 527 41.44 6.18 -5.95
C VAL A 527 40.20 6.36 -5.06
N PHE A 528 40.08 7.52 -4.44
CA PHE A 528 38.96 7.87 -3.58
C PHE A 528 38.16 9.01 -4.20
N VAL A 529 36.83 8.92 -4.16
CA VAL A 529 35.93 10.02 -4.50
C VAL A 529 35.34 10.54 -3.20
N VAL A 530 35.70 11.75 -2.80
CA VAL A 530 35.32 12.31 -1.49
C VAL A 530 34.87 13.75 -1.58
N SER A 531 34.15 14.23 -0.56
CA SER A 531 33.90 15.66 -0.37
C SER A 531 35.22 16.49 -0.30
N PRO A 532 35.22 17.76 -0.77
CA PRO A 532 36.35 18.67 -0.66
C PRO A 532 36.91 18.81 0.75
N ILE A 533 36.06 18.68 1.78
CA ILE A 533 36.49 18.74 3.18
C ILE A 533 37.45 17.58 3.50
N HIS A 534 37.07 16.36 3.13
CA HIS A 534 37.90 15.17 3.29
C HIS A 534 39.20 15.28 2.48
N ALA A 535 39.12 15.82 1.26
CA ALA A 535 40.27 16.00 0.37
C ALA A 535 41.26 17.05 0.87
N ILE A 536 40.78 18.19 1.37
CA ILE A 536 41.65 19.25 1.91
C ILE A 536 42.35 18.75 3.17
N LEU A 537 41.64 18.00 4.02
CA LEU A 537 42.23 17.44 5.24
C LEU A 537 43.40 16.51 4.92
N ILE A 538 43.22 15.54 4.01
CA ILE A 538 44.32 14.63 3.64
C ILE A 538 45.47 15.38 2.94
N LEU A 539 45.16 16.42 2.17
CA LEU A 539 46.19 17.24 1.53
C LEU A 539 47.06 18.01 2.55
N HIS A 540 46.52 18.35 3.72
CA HIS A 540 47.33 18.94 4.81
C HIS A 540 48.29 17.95 5.48
N PHE A 541 48.06 16.65 5.34
CA PHE A 541 49.00 15.60 5.74
C PHE A 541 50.10 15.37 4.69
N HIS A 542 49.95 15.88 3.47
CA HIS A 542 50.98 15.81 2.44
C HIS A 542 52.18 16.70 2.81
N GLY A 543 53.20 16.10 3.43
CA GLY A 543 54.44 16.75 3.89
C GLY A 543 54.65 16.78 5.41
N TYR A 544 53.73 16.22 6.20
CA TYR A 544 53.86 16.12 7.66
C TYR A 544 53.43 14.73 8.16
N ASP A 545 54.32 14.05 8.89
CA ASP A 545 54.08 12.67 9.36
C ASP A 545 53.08 12.58 10.52
N SER A 546 52.87 13.68 11.26
CA SER A 546 51.88 13.73 12.34
C SER A 546 51.28 15.13 12.53
N ARG A 547 49.99 15.21 12.86
CA ARG A 547 49.28 16.45 13.21
C ARG A 547 48.31 16.26 14.36
N ASN A 548 48.17 17.33 15.16
CA ASN A 548 47.19 17.42 16.23
C ASN A 548 45.83 17.89 15.68
N LEU A 549 44.74 17.37 16.24
CA LEU A 549 43.36 17.76 15.92
C LEU A 549 43.13 19.27 16.07
N HIS A 550 43.67 19.90 17.12
CA HIS A 550 43.50 21.35 17.33
C HIS A 550 44.23 22.18 16.26
N ASP A 551 45.37 21.71 15.76
CA ASP A 551 46.13 22.38 14.70
C ASP A 551 45.49 22.19 13.31
N LEU A 552 44.85 21.04 13.10
CA LEU A 552 44.01 20.79 11.92
C LEU A 552 42.77 21.69 11.91
N ALA A 553 42.11 21.86 13.06
CA ALA A 553 40.95 22.73 13.21
C ALA A 553 41.29 24.22 12.98
N SER A 554 42.43 24.69 13.52
CA SER A 554 42.91 26.06 13.27
C SER A 554 43.31 26.26 11.81
N THR A 555 43.99 25.28 11.19
CA THR A 555 44.45 25.39 9.80
C THR A 555 43.29 25.38 8.81
N THR A 556 42.28 24.52 9.02
CA THR A 556 41.14 24.35 8.10
C THR A 556 39.96 25.28 8.39
N SER A 557 40.05 26.08 9.46
CA SER A 557 38.96 26.91 9.99
C SER A 557 37.63 26.17 10.20
N LEU A 558 37.71 24.87 10.50
CA LEU A 558 36.56 24.01 10.76
C LEU A 558 36.36 23.75 12.25
N PRO A 559 35.12 23.58 12.71
CA PRO A 559 34.85 23.21 14.10
C PRO A 559 35.41 21.80 14.40
N ILE A 560 35.96 21.66 15.61
CA ILE A 560 36.64 20.45 16.13
C ILE A 560 35.81 19.17 15.91
N HIS A 561 34.50 19.23 16.09
CA HIS A 561 33.60 18.09 15.89
C HIS A 561 33.56 17.60 14.42
N ARG A 562 33.52 18.53 13.45
CA ARG A 562 33.50 18.20 12.01
C ARG A 562 34.84 17.59 11.61
N VAL A 563 35.95 18.16 12.08
CA VAL A 563 37.30 17.61 11.86
C VAL A 563 37.40 16.18 12.41
N LYS A 564 36.92 15.94 13.63
CA LYS A 564 36.93 14.59 14.24
C LYS A 564 36.15 13.57 13.40
N SER A 565 34.96 13.93 12.92
CA SER A 565 34.15 13.06 12.05
C SER A 565 34.85 12.77 10.72
N THR A 566 35.47 13.79 10.11
CA THR A 566 36.21 13.62 8.83
C THR A 566 37.48 12.81 9.00
N VAL A 567 38.16 12.90 10.14
CA VAL A 567 39.33 12.07 10.45
C VAL A 567 38.90 10.63 10.72
N ALA A 568 37.78 10.42 11.43
CA ALA A 568 37.24 9.09 11.68
C ALA A 568 36.95 8.33 10.38
N PHE A 569 36.46 9.02 9.33
CA PHE A 569 36.33 8.44 8.00
C PHE A 569 37.67 7.90 7.46
N TRP A 570 38.73 8.70 7.49
CA TRP A 570 40.05 8.29 7.01
C TRP A 570 40.72 7.22 7.89
N VAL A 571 40.43 7.21 9.18
CA VAL A 571 40.86 6.15 10.12
C VAL A 571 40.16 4.84 9.79
N ASN A 572 38.85 4.86 9.53
CA ASN A 572 38.10 3.67 9.11
C ASN A 572 38.60 3.10 7.77
N HIS A 573 39.04 3.96 6.86
CA HIS A 573 39.66 3.56 5.60
C HIS A 573 41.15 3.17 5.72
N GLY A 574 41.73 3.24 6.91
CA GLY A 574 43.11 2.83 7.19
C GLY A 574 44.17 3.74 6.58
N VAL A 575 43.82 4.99 6.21
CA VAL A 575 44.76 5.98 5.67
C VAL A 575 45.49 6.72 6.79
N ILE A 576 44.80 6.94 7.90
CA ILE A 576 45.31 7.66 9.07
C ILE A 576 45.21 6.75 10.29
N GLU A 577 46.26 6.72 11.12
CA GLU A 577 46.30 6.01 12.40
C GLU A 577 46.26 6.98 13.57
N GLU A 578 45.43 6.69 14.57
CA GLU A 578 45.41 7.40 15.84
C GLU A 578 46.48 6.80 16.77
N ARG A 579 47.57 7.54 17.02
CA ARG A 579 48.62 7.08 17.94
C ARG A 579 48.27 7.38 19.40
N LEU A 580 47.71 8.56 19.65
CA LEU A 580 47.28 9.05 20.96
C LEU A 580 46.03 9.91 20.77
N SER A 581 45.21 10.08 21.81
CA SER A 581 43.99 10.89 21.75
C SER A 581 44.24 12.29 21.15
N GLY A 582 43.83 12.50 19.90
CA GLY A 582 44.01 13.76 19.18
C GLY A 582 45.32 13.95 18.40
N LEU A 583 46.21 12.95 18.36
CA LEU A 583 47.39 12.92 17.50
C LEU A 583 47.25 11.84 16.43
N TYR A 584 47.23 12.29 15.17
CA TYR A 584 47.06 11.43 14.01
C TYR A 584 48.35 11.38 13.19
N SER A 585 48.73 10.19 12.74
CA SER A 585 49.84 9.98 11.80
C SER A 585 49.37 9.26 10.55
N VAL A 586 50.05 9.50 9.41
CA VAL A 586 49.79 8.76 8.17
C VAL A 586 50.18 7.29 8.36
N SER A 587 49.32 6.35 7.95
CA SER A 587 49.65 4.93 8.04
C SER A 587 50.63 4.51 6.94
N SER A 588 51.47 3.53 7.24
CA SER A 588 52.42 2.95 6.28
C SER A 588 51.78 1.89 5.36
N GLN A 589 50.63 1.32 5.74
CA GLN A 589 49.93 0.25 4.99
C GLN A 589 48.41 0.44 5.08
N PHE A 590 47.67 0.16 4.00
CA PHE A 590 46.21 0.05 4.10
C PHE A 590 45.86 -1.16 4.96
N GLN A 591 45.29 -0.94 6.16
CA GLN A 591 44.74 -2.04 6.95
C GLN A 591 43.56 -2.65 6.17
N GLN A 592 43.71 -3.91 5.76
CA GLN A 592 42.68 -4.64 5.02
C GLN A 592 41.50 -4.99 5.95
N HIS A 593 40.59 -4.04 6.14
CA HIS A 593 39.21 -4.41 6.44
C HIS A 593 38.46 -4.56 5.11
N SER A 594 38.36 -5.81 4.68
CA SER A 594 37.49 -6.27 3.61
C SER A 594 36.04 -5.90 3.96
N ASN A 595 35.53 -4.83 3.37
CA ASN A 595 34.11 -4.62 3.06
C ASN A 595 33.97 -3.45 2.07
N SER A 596 33.74 -3.81 0.80
CA SER A 596 33.19 -3.00 -0.32
C SER A 596 33.74 -1.58 -0.58
N ASP A 597 34.43 -1.44 -1.71
CA ASP A 597 34.90 -0.21 -2.37
C ASP A 597 33.80 0.78 -2.84
N THR A 598 32.59 0.72 -2.29
CA THR A 598 31.53 1.72 -2.55
C THR A 598 30.59 1.76 -1.35
N ILE A 599 30.95 2.50 -0.31
CA ILE A 599 29.99 2.95 0.69
C ILE A 599 29.88 4.46 0.49
N SER A 600 28.72 4.85 -0.03
CA SER A 600 28.19 6.19 -0.08
C SER A 600 28.54 6.95 1.20
N GLU A 601 28.99 8.20 1.07
CA GLU A 601 28.89 9.14 2.17
C GLU A 601 27.46 9.04 2.70
N GLU A 602 27.28 8.44 3.89
CA GLU A 602 26.14 8.77 4.74
C GLU A 602 26.24 10.28 4.89
N ASN A 603 25.45 10.99 4.09
CA ASN A 603 24.98 12.31 4.46
C ASN A 603 24.47 12.13 5.88
N GLY A 604 25.28 12.59 6.84
CA GLY A 604 24.92 12.65 8.25
C GLY A 604 23.82 13.69 8.46
N SER A 605 22.67 13.48 7.82
CA SER A 605 21.42 14.17 8.11
C SER A 605 20.83 13.69 9.45
N ASP A 606 21.13 12.46 9.87
CA ASP A 606 20.56 11.90 11.11
C ASP A 606 21.17 12.47 12.41
N HIS A 607 22.37 13.04 12.36
CA HIS A 607 22.96 13.74 13.53
C HIS A 607 22.83 15.26 13.45
N THR A 608 22.54 15.84 12.29
CA THR A 608 22.15 17.25 12.20
C THR A 608 20.73 17.48 12.70
N ASP A 609 19.82 16.50 12.70
CA ASP A 609 18.43 16.75 13.11
C ASP A 609 18.23 17.05 14.60
N LEU A 610 19.15 16.60 15.47
CA LEU A 610 19.11 16.92 16.90
C LEU A 610 19.74 18.28 17.23
N ALA A 611 20.76 18.69 16.47
CA ALA A 611 21.41 20.01 16.61
C ALA A 611 20.68 21.12 15.84
N ASN A 612 20.11 20.79 14.67
CA ASN A 612 19.29 21.69 13.87
C ASN A 612 17.93 21.93 14.49
N GLN A 613 17.35 21.04 15.30
CA GLN A 613 16.17 21.43 16.07
C GLN A 613 16.48 22.64 16.97
N GLY A 614 17.59 22.62 17.70
CA GLY A 614 18.05 23.78 18.49
C GLY A 614 18.34 25.02 17.65
N ALA A 615 19.03 24.86 16.51
CA ALA A 615 19.38 25.97 15.61
C ALA A 615 18.16 26.54 14.85
N HIS A 616 17.22 25.72 14.39
CA HIS A 616 15.96 26.18 13.77
C HIS A 616 15.11 26.98 14.75
N TYR A 617 15.11 26.62 16.04
CA TYR A 617 14.40 27.40 17.06
C TYR A 617 15.08 28.74 17.36
N ASP A 618 16.42 28.80 17.40
CA ASP A 618 17.14 30.06 17.63
C ASP A 618 17.14 30.99 16.39
N ASP A 619 17.18 30.44 15.18
CA ASP A 619 17.04 31.20 13.93
C ASP A 619 15.61 31.72 13.75
N ASN A 620 14.60 30.88 14.01
CA ASN A 620 13.20 31.34 14.04
C ASN A 620 13.01 32.42 15.12
N LYS A 621 13.56 32.23 16.32
CA LYS A 621 13.49 33.22 17.41
C LYS A 621 14.11 34.55 16.99
N ASN A 622 15.28 34.57 16.36
CA ASN A 622 15.90 35.80 15.88
C ASN A 622 15.13 36.45 14.73
N PHE A 623 14.52 35.64 13.86
CA PHE A 623 13.71 36.12 12.74
C PHE A 623 12.39 36.76 13.21
N PHE A 624 11.66 36.13 14.14
CA PHE A 624 10.37 36.64 14.63
C PHE A 624 10.51 37.75 15.69
N TYR A 625 11.67 37.87 16.33
CA TYR A 625 11.90 38.82 17.42
C TYR A 625 11.66 40.31 17.04
N PRO A 626 12.18 40.84 15.92
CA PRO A 626 11.89 42.21 15.48
C PRO A 626 10.40 42.46 15.26
N PHE A 627 9.67 41.48 14.72
CA PHE A 627 8.23 41.58 14.47
C PHE A 627 7.41 41.55 15.76
N ILE A 628 7.81 40.72 16.73
CA ILE A 628 7.19 40.66 18.05
C ILE A 628 7.37 41.99 18.79
N ILE A 629 8.59 42.57 18.76
CA ILE A 629 8.84 43.89 19.36
C ILE A 629 8.11 44.99 18.60
N GLY A 630 8.09 44.96 17.26
CA GLY A 630 7.32 45.91 16.45
C GLY A 630 5.82 45.85 16.75
N ALA A 631 5.26 44.66 16.96
CA ALA A 631 3.87 44.50 17.35
C ALA A 631 3.60 44.99 18.79
N LEU A 632 4.47 44.67 19.75
CA LEU A 632 4.32 45.05 21.16
C LEU A 632 4.62 46.54 21.41
N SER A 633 5.47 47.18 20.61
CA SER A 633 5.73 48.62 20.67
C SER A 633 4.58 49.44 20.09
N ASN A 634 4.01 48.99 18.97
CA ASN A 634 2.91 49.70 18.32
C ASN A 634 1.55 49.50 19.01
N PHE A 635 1.26 48.29 19.48
CA PHE A 635 -0.05 47.94 20.05
C PHE A 635 -0.05 47.77 21.58
N GLY A 636 1.10 47.93 22.24
CA GLY A 636 1.22 47.82 23.69
C GLY A 636 1.04 46.39 24.22
N LYS A 637 0.33 46.26 25.35
CA LYS A 637 0.13 44.97 26.02
C LYS A 637 -0.90 44.10 25.28
N LEU A 638 -0.51 42.91 24.83
CA LEU A 638 -1.33 42.02 24.00
C LEU A 638 -1.50 40.62 24.61
N THR A 639 -2.63 39.98 24.32
CA THR A 639 -2.83 38.55 24.63
C THR A 639 -2.21 37.67 23.53
N LEU A 640 -1.76 36.46 23.90
CA LEU A 640 -1.19 35.47 22.96
C LEU A 640 -2.01 35.29 21.66
N PRO A 641 -3.33 35.05 21.69
CA PRO A 641 -4.11 34.84 20.46
C PRO A 641 -4.20 36.11 19.59
N ARG A 642 -4.12 37.29 20.20
CA ARG A 642 -4.19 38.57 19.48
C ARG A 642 -2.85 38.89 18.82
N LEU A 643 -1.74 38.62 19.52
CA LEU A 643 -0.38 38.72 18.99
C LEU A 643 -0.16 37.75 17.82
N HIS A 644 -0.62 36.50 17.96
CA HIS A 644 -0.57 35.50 16.89
C HIS A 644 -1.31 35.94 15.62
N ARG A 645 -2.51 36.52 15.77
CA ARG A 645 -3.30 37.02 14.63
C ARG A 645 -2.64 38.23 13.96
N LEU A 646 -2.03 39.13 14.74
CA LEU A 646 -1.32 40.30 14.19
C LEU A 646 -0.05 39.90 13.45
N LEU A 647 0.76 38.98 14.01
CA LEU A 647 1.95 38.47 13.32
C LEU A 647 1.57 37.78 12.00
N ARG A 648 0.51 36.95 12.01
CA ARG A 648 0.00 36.32 10.79
C ARG A 648 -0.38 37.36 9.73
N ASN A 649 -1.09 38.42 10.12
CA ASN A 649 -1.52 39.46 9.19
C ASN A 649 -0.34 40.30 8.66
N ILE A 650 0.62 40.66 9.52
CA ILE A 650 1.81 41.44 9.14
C ILE A 650 2.70 40.62 8.20
N MET A 651 2.89 39.33 8.47
CA MET A 651 3.78 38.50 7.68
C MET A 651 3.17 38.05 6.34
N HIS A 652 1.87 37.77 6.31
CA HIS A 652 1.15 37.56 5.05
C HIS A 652 1.17 38.82 4.16
N SER A 653 1.21 40.03 4.73
CA SER A 653 1.35 41.27 3.94
C SER A 653 2.74 41.47 3.31
N GLN A 654 3.77 40.78 3.83
CA GLN A 654 5.15 40.85 3.34
C GLN A 654 5.58 39.62 2.52
N ASN A 655 4.63 38.79 2.05
CA ASN A 655 4.91 37.57 1.26
C ASN A 655 5.83 36.55 1.95
N THR A 656 5.91 36.57 3.28
CA THR A 656 6.66 35.59 4.07
C THR A 656 5.70 34.54 4.64
N VAL A 657 6.09 33.26 4.56
CA VAL A 657 5.28 32.14 5.05
C VAL A 657 5.25 32.18 6.57
N TYR A 658 4.04 32.26 7.16
CA TYR A 658 3.84 32.23 8.60
C TYR A 658 3.37 30.84 9.04
N ASP A 659 4.32 30.02 9.50
CA ASP A 659 4.06 28.61 9.87
C ASP A 659 4.03 28.35 11.39
N LEU A 660 4.10 29.39 12.22
CA LEU A 660 4.10 29.23 13.68
C LEU A 660 2.74 28.75 14.20
N SER A 661 2.75 27.71 15.02
CA SER A 661 1.59 27.34 15.83
C SER A 661 1.47 28.23 17.09
N PRO A 662 0.27 28.39 17.69
CA PRO A 662 0.10 29.16 18.92
C PRO A 662 0.90 28.58 20.11
N ARG A 663 1.25 27.27 20.07
CA ARG A 663 2.07 26.62 21.09
C ARG A 663 3.56 26.99 20.95
N GLU A 664 4.07 27.06 19.73
CA GLU A 664 5.44 27.49 19.46
C GLU A 664 5.63 28.97 19.79
N LEU A 665 4.66 29.81 19.47
CA LEU A 665 4.68 31.23 19.84
C LEU A 665 4.67 31.42 21.38
N SER A 666 3.91 30.63 22.13
CA SER A 666 3.94 30.65 23.61
C SER A 666 5.34 30.33 24.13
N ARG A 667 5.98 29.30 23.56
CA ARG A 667 7.32 28.86 23.96
C ARG A 667 8.39 29.91 23.65
N ILE A 668 8.30 30.58 22.49
CA ILE A 668 9.18 31.70 22.13
C ILE A 668 8.98 32.87 23.10
N LEU A 669 7.74 33.21 23.45
CA LEU A 669 7.44 34.28 24.40
C LEU A 669 7.89 33.94 25.83
N GLU A 670 7.77 32.69 26.27
CA GLU A 670 8.30 32.20 27.56
C GLU A 670 9.83 32.34 27.63
N LEU A 671 10.54 32.00 26.55
CA LEU A 671 11.98 32.22 26.42
C LEU A 671 12.34 33.71 26.42
N LEU A 672 11.54 34.57 25.79
CA LEU A 672 11.75 36.02 25.80
C LEU A 672 11.48 36.64 27.18
N CYS A 673 10.50 36.12 27.92
CA CYS A 673 10.27 36.45 29.32
C CYS A 673 11.43 36.02 30.21
N ALA A 674 11.98 34.83 29.99
CA ALA A 674 13.17 34.35 30.71
C ALA A 674 14.42 35.23 30.44
N SER A 675 14.50 35.84 29.26
CA SER A 675 15.57 36.79 28.90
C SER A 675 15.31 38.25 29.30
N HIS A 676 14.24 38.54 30.06
CA HIS A 676 13.79 39.89 30.45
C HIS A 676 13.53 40.87 29.28
N LYS A 677 13.26 40.35 28.08
CA LYS A 677 12.98 41.17 26.89
C LYS A 677 11.48 41.46 26.69
N VAL A 678 10.60 40.66 27.31
CA VAL A 678 9.14 40.81 27.29
C VAL A 678 8.61 40.52 28.70
N ASP A 679 7.76 41.39 29.23
CA ASP A 679 7.09 41.21 30.52
C ASP A 679 5.74 40.52 30.33
N TYR A 680 5.47 39.50 31.16
CA TYR A 680 4.17 38.85 31.24
C TYR A 680 3.49 39.22 32.56
N SER A 681 2.36 39.93 32.47
CA SER A 681 1.56 40.33 33.64
C SER A 681 0.07 40.10 33.35
N GLY A 682 -0.58 39.27 34.17
CA GLY A 682 -2.04 39.09 34.13
C GLY A 682 -2.61 38.54 32.81
N GLY A 683 -1.88 37.66 32.10
CA GLY A 683 -2.35 37.13 30.80
C GLY A 683 -1.98 37.99 29.59
N LEU A 684 -1.21 39.07 29.79
CA LEU A 684 -0.81 40.02 28.77
C LEU A 684 0.72 40.08 28.66
N TYR A 685 1.23 40.05 27.42
CA TYR A 685 2.62 40.28 27.06
C TYR A 685 2.83 41.75 26.72
N GLY A 686 3.89 42.37 27.24
CA GLY A 686 4.26 43.76 26.96
C GLY A 686 5.77 43.97 27.01
N LEU A 687 6.26 45.10 26.51
CA LEU A 687 7.67 45.46 26.67
C LEU A 687 7.95 45.91 28.11
N PRO A 688 9.14 45.61 28.67
CA PRO A 688 9.54 46.08 29.98
C PRO A 688 9.65 47.61 29.98
N LEU A 689 9.30 48.22 31.12
CA LEU A 689 9.17 49.68 31.35
C LEU A 689 10.43 50.52 31.09
N ASN A 690 11.53 49.95 30.58
CA ASN A 690 12.82 50.61 30.41
C ASN A 690 13.47 50.44 29.02
N THR A 691 12.67 50.19 27.97
CA THR A 691 13.18 50.27 26.59
C THR A 691 13.01 51.70 26.06
N PRO A 692 14.10 52.42 25.70
CA PRO A 692 13.96 53.72 25.06
C PRO A 692 13.23 53.53 23.72
N LYS A 693 12.27 54.41 23.44
CA LYS A 693 11.60 54.49 22.13
C LYS A 693 12.70 54.58 21.05
N PRO A 694 12.68 53.75 19.99
CA PRO A 694 13.37 54.13 18.77
C PRO A 694 12.62 55.34 18.22
N ASP A 695 13.28 56.50 18.22
CA ASP A 695 12.79 57.66 17.48
C ASP A 695 12.69 57.29 16.00
N ASN A 696 11.60 57.78 15.38
CA ASN A 696 11.18 57.55 13.99
C ASN A 696 12.29 57.70 12.94
#